data_AF-A0A256YHD6-F1
#
_entry.id   AF-A0A256YHD6-F1
#
_cell.length_a   1.000
_cell.length_b   1.000
_cell.length_c   1.000
_cell.angle_alpha   90.00
_cell.angle_beta   90.00
_cell.angle_gamma   90.00
#
_symmetry.space_group_name_H-M   'P 1'
#
loop_
_entity.id
_entity.type
_entity.pdbx_description
1 polymer ?
#
loop_
_entity_poly.entity_id
_entity_poly.type
_entity_poly.pdbx_seq_one_letter_code
_entity_poly.pdbx_strand_id
1 'polypeptide(L)'
;MMKHCQAVLLLIILSLTVPAQQSLDCNELRNKIYPGPKDYGLTSANLYFNIALDGTVDVREEITYDFYSGRFSFAYRDIKVSPSKISNVYVTEKGERICYDYLPSYKRDTVRVKWYYDEVNNGKRTFTIHYKLRNVISSYDDVNEFYWKVWGGEWDKPVGNVYGEIKLPYPVKDPKEVYTWGHPKLSGKIALSGNDTVIFQAFNIPSRQYVEVRVVYPAYGYGKGTFTNHKRGEGLEKIIEEEENYSETEGFNEVSIIFFVLFIGIWVLCFGSPIPLIFFPNYRKKMSLFIFLLFALLILNFFGIAMSLTFNLRHGTNPVYVILQILLLFLAFIFCWHRWGREPKVEYMQIYEREPPYDYSPATVSCLINQLTREPDETTIMGEILDLACRKYISIRRVRREKFLGLFGRDYDFEISFSEKKVDEDTPTSERKLLNLLKTKAKSKPITLHKLEEKIRKKPSSSRRWFKDWKKTVKKDAESREFFDKATGVWVFLATSIVITIVFFIYNSIISFFVTGILVYVLVVLFSGILPKRTIKGTVHYLRWMNLKKFLEDFSQLERMPPDAVVLWEKYLVYATALGVSREVEKAMDRVFSKLPESSRIVMYGGITGSEMIGFGSAFSSAGLAFASSFASASSTSGSGGFGGGGGGGGGGGGGGVG
;
A
#
# COMPACT_ATOMS: atom_id res chain seq x y z
N MET A 1 16.10 38.44 89.53
CA MET A 1 16.20 37.08 88.94
C MET A 1 14.95 36.19 89.08
N MET A 2 13.78 36.69 89.49
CA MET A 2 12.52 35.88 89.51
C MET A 2 11.39 36.42 88.61
N LYS A 3 11.61 37.50 87.84
CA LYS A 3 10.59 38.03 86.91
C LYS A 3 10.84 37.71 85.43
N HIS A 4 11.89 36.95 85.10
CA HIS A 4 12.18 36.51 83.73
C HIS A 4 11.91 35.02 83.48
N CYS A 5 11.71 34.20 84.52
CA CYS A 5 11.38 32.78 84.34
C CYS A 5 9.89 32.52 84.05
N GLN A 6 8.97 33.39 84.49
CA GLN A 6 7.54 33.22 84.18
C GLN A 6 7.14 33.66 82.77
N ALA A 7 7.88 34.58 82.15
CA ALA A 7 7.60 35.03 80.78
C ALA A 7 8.06 34.01 79.72
N VAL A 8 9.16 33.29 79.98
CA VAL A 8 9.68 32.27 79.05
C VAL A 8 8.87 30.97 79.13
N LEU A 9 8.32 30.62 80.31
CA LEU A 9 7.45 29.44 80.44
C LEU A 9 6.06 29.66 79.80
N LEU A 10 5.53 30.89 79.80
CA LEU A 10 4.28 31.21 79.09
C LEU A 10 4.46 31.25 77.56
N LEU A 11 5.63 31.68 77.06
CA LEU A 11 5.93 31.69 75.62
C LEU A 11 6.19 30.29 75.04
N ILE A 12 6.74 29.35 75.83
CA ILE A 12 6.96 27.97 75.40
C ILE A 12 5.64 27.16 75.43
N ILE A 13 4.69 27.51 76.31
CA ILE A 13 3.35 26.88 76.34
C ILE A 13 2.43 27.47 75.25
N LEU A 14 2.66 28.71 74.79
CA LEU A 14 1.94 29.29 73.64
C LEU A 14 2.50 28.89 72.26
N SER A 15 3.67 28.24 72.17
CA SER A 15 4.21 27.69 70.91
C SER A 15 3.84 26.22 70.65
N LEU A 16 3.05 25.58 71.53
CA LEU A 16 2.64 24.17 71.41
C LEU A 16 1.15 23.95 71.15
N THR A 17 0.44 24.98 70.68
CA THR A 17 -0.93 24.83 70.17
C THR A 17 -1.07 25.50 68.81
N VAL A 18 -0.38 24.94 67.81
CA VAL A 18 -1.00 24.89 66.47
C VAL A 18 -2.24 24.01 66.67
N PRO A 19 -3.46 24.51 66.41
CA PRO A 19 -4.66 23.75 66.70
C PRO A 19 -4.59 22.45 65.90
N ALA A 20 -4.69 21.32 66.61
CA ALA A 20 -4.84 19.98 66.06
C ALA A 20 -6.05 19.84 65.10
N GLN A 21 -6.85 20.90 64.92
CA GLN A 21 -7.98 21.01 64.01
C GLN A 21 -7.58 20.83 62.53
N GLN A 22 -6.46 21.40 62.08
CA GLN A 22 -6.07 21.30 60.65
C GLN A 22 -5.54 19.91 60.29
N SER A 23 -4.99 19.16 61.26
CA SER A 23 -4.49 17.79 61.04
C SER A 23 -5.57 16.71 61.10
N LEU A 24 -6.66 16.93 61.84
CA LEU A 24 -7.77 15.98 61.94
C LEU A 24 -8.64 15.99 60.67
N ASP A 25 -8.91 17.17 60.11
CA ASP A 25 -9.75 17.34 58.91
C ASP A 25 -9.07 16.78 57.63
N CYS A 26 -7.76 16.98 57.48
CA CYS A 26 -7.03 16.44 56.33
C CYS A 26 -6.99 14.91 56.29
N ASN A 27 -6.93 14.24 57.44
CA ASN A 27 -6.95 12.76 57.48
C ASN A 27 -8.32 12.21 57.11
N GLU A 28 -9.41 12.89 57.47
CA GLU A 28 -10.75 12.52 57.04
C GLU A 28 -10.93 12.68 55.53
N LEU A 29 -10.50 13.82 54.97
CA LEU A 29 -10.53 14.09 53.53
C LEU A 29 -9.69 13.09 52.72
N ARG A 30 -8.52 12.68 53.23
CA ARG A 30 -7.67 11.65 52.60
C ARG A 30 -8.35 10.29 52.44
N ASN A 31 -9.21 9.93 53.40
CA ASN A 31 -9.89 8.64 53.45
C ASN A 31 -11.21 8.62 52.64
N LYS A 32 -11.73 9.78 52.21
CA LYS A 32 -12.93 9.88 51.36
C LYS A 32 -12.59 9.57 49.91
N ILE A 33 -12.46 8.28 49.57
CA ILE A 33 -12.30 7.81 48.19
C ILE A 33 -13.61 7.15 47.73
N TYR A 34 -14.27 7.77 46.76
CA TYR A 34 -15.50 7.25 46.19
C TYR A 34 -15.23 6.40 44.93
N PRO A 35 -15.51 5.09 44.93
CA PRO A 35 -15.42 4.25 43.74
C PRO A 35 -16.62 4.50 42.80
N GLY A 36 -16.41 4.33 41.50
CA GLY A 36 -17.45 4.48 40.47
C GLY A 36 -16.93 5.14 39.20
N PRO A 37 -17.73 5.12 38.10
CA PRO A 37 -17.39 5.86 36.90
C PRO A 37 -17.37 7.36 37.20
N LYS A 38 -16.35 8.05 36.70
CA LYS A 38 -16.10 9.48 36.92
C LYS A 38 -15.74 10.13 35.60
N ASP A 39 -16.36 11.27 35.32
CA ASP A 39 -16.03 12.05 34.14
C ASP A 39 -15.91 13.54 34.46
N TYR A 40 -14.84 14.13 33.93
CA TYR A 40 -14.47 15.52 34.12
C TYR A 40 -13.74 16.03 32.87
N GLY A 41 -13.75 17.35 32.69
CA GLY A 41 -12.98 18.07 31.69
C GLY A 41 -12.12 19.18 32.32
N LEU A 42 -11.20 19.73 31.53
CA LEU A 42 -10.40 20.90 31.89
C LEU A 42 -10.84 22.05 30.97
N THR A 43 -11.39 23.11 31.56
CA THR A 43 -11.89 24.24 30.79
C THR A 43 -10.77 25.24 30.48
N SER A 44 -10.02 25.64 31.49
CA SER A 44 -8.90 26.56 31.33
C SER A 44 -7.78 26.31 32.33
N ALA A 45 -6.57 26.74 31.97
CA ALA A 45 -5.45 26.91 32.88
C ALA A 45 -4.80 28.28 32.68
N ASN A 46 -4.75 29.09 33.74
CA ASN A 46 -4.04 30.37 33.75
C ASN A 46 -2.73 30.19 34.51
N LEU A 47 -1.61 30.43 33.83
CA LEU A 47 -0.27 30.09 34.33
C LEU A 47 0.56 31.37 34.48
N TYR A 48 0.99 31.67 35.70
CA TYR A 48 1.79 32.84 36.00
C TYR A 48 3.18 32.43 36.47
N PHE A 49 4.20 32.94 35.79
CA PHE A 49 5.61 32.71 36.09
C PHE A 49 6.25 34.07 36.38
N ASN A 50 6.74 34.27 37.60
CA ASN A 50 7.44 35.49 37.98
C ASN A 50 8.91 35.18 38.24
N ILE A 51 9.78 35.61 37.33
CA ILE A 51 11.22 35.38 37.41
C ILE A 51 11.83 36.45 38.33
N ALA A 52 12.45 36.03 39.42
CA ALA A 52 13.08 36.92 40.38
C ALA A 52 14.53 37.26 39.99
N LEU A 53 15.06 38.34 40.56
CA LEU A 53 16.46 38.78 40.39
C LEU A 53 17.48 37.75 40.89
N ASP A 54 17.08 36.82 41.76
CA ASP A 54 17.94 35.74 42.25
C ASP A 54 17.91 34.49 41.34
N GLY A 55 17.16 34.52 40.23
CA GLY A 55 17.01 33.41 39.30
C GLY A 55 15.97 32.37 39.70
N THR A 56 15.28 32.55 40.83
CA THR A 56 14.11 31.71 41.17
C THR A 56 12.90 32.13 40.35
N VAL A 57 11.99 31.18 40.11
CA VAL A 57 10.72 31.45 39.41
C VAL A 57 9.57 31.10 40.34
N ASP A 58 8.80 32.11 40.75
CA ASP A 58 7.55 31.94 41.49
C ASP A 58 6.44 31.58 40.51
N VAL A 59 5.84 30.41 40.69
CA VAL A 59 4.84 29.86 39.78
C VAL A 59 3.48 29.75 40.46
N ARG A 60 2.45 30.19 39.76
CA ARG A 60 1.04 30.02 40.12
C ARG A 60 0.29 29.42 38.92
N GLU A 61 -0.21 28.20 39.08
CA GLU A 61 -1.08 27.56 38.09
C GLU A 61 -2.52 27.58 38.60
N GLU A 62 -3.45 28.25 37.90
CA GLU A 62 -4.88 28.25 38.19
C GLU A 62 -5.61 27.35 37.19
N ILE A 63 -6.06 26.18 37.64
CA ILE A 63 -6.63 25.15 36.76
C ILE A 63 -8.12 24.98 37.07
N THR A 64 -8.95 25.16 36.05
CA THR A 64 -10.41 25.04 36.16
C THR A 64 -10.90 23.70 35.62
N TYR A 65 -11.35 22.84 36.55
CA TYR A 65 -11.98 21.56 36.29
C TYR A 65 -13.48 21.75 36.08
N ASP A 66 -14.06 20.98 35.19
CA ASP A 66 -15.51 20.88 34.97
C ASP A 66 -15.94 19.43 35.21
N PHE A 67 -16.65 19.18 36.31
CA PHE A 67 -17.10 17.84 36.67
C PHE A 67 -18.46 17.57 36.04
N TYR A 68 -18.59 16.46 35.30
CA TYR A 68 -19.84 16.11 34.61
C TYR A 68 -20.63 15.05 35.37
N SER A 69 -19.95 14.01 35.86
CA SER A 69 -20.60 12.92 36.60
C SER A 69 -19.62 12.15 37.50
N GLY A 70 -20.13 11.64 38.63
CA GLY A 70 -19.36 10.87 39.61
C GLY A 70 -18.91 11.73 40.81
N ARG A 71 -18.53 11.08 41.91
CA ARG A 71 -18.18 11.74 43.19
C ARG A 71 -16.68 11.99 43.26
N PHE A 72 -16.25 13.25 43.23
CA PHE A 72 -14.84 13.66 43.28
C PHE A 72 -14.49 14.29 44.63
N SER A 73 -13.32 13.93 45.16
CA SER A 73 -12.84 14.39 46.47
C SER A 73 -11.33 14.69 46.49
N PHE A 74 -10.65 14.51 45.36
CA PHE A 74 -9.25 14.83 45.19
C PHE A 74 -8.93 15.08 43.72
N ALA A 75 -7.86 15.84 43.47
CA ALA A 75 -7.24 15.97 42.17
C ALA A 75 -5.71 15.97 42.33
N TYR A 76 -4.99 15.83 41.22
CA TYR A 76 -3.54 15.84 41.25
C TYR A 76 -2.94 16.50 40.03
N ARG A 77 -1.70 16.98 40.21
CA ARG A 77 -0.85 17.58 39.18
C ARG A 77 0.52 16.92 39.23
N ASP A 78 0.93 16.33 38.10
CA ASP A 78 2.29 15.80 37.92
C ASP A 78 3.17 16.85 37.25
N ILE A 79 4.19 17.33 37.95
CA ILE A 79 5.12 18.37 37.47
C ILE A 79 6.45 17.68 37.13
N LYS A 80 6.86 17.74 35.86
CA LYS A 80 8.12 17.16 35.35
C LYS A 80 9.32 18.01 35.72
N VAL A 81 9.79 17.87 36.95
CA VAL A 81 10.96 18.54 37.47
C VAL A 81 11.65 17.67 38.52
N SER A 82 12.98 17.73 38.58
CA SER A 82 13.73 17.08 39.65
C SER A 82 13.30 17.65 41.01
N PRO A 83 13.02 16.83 42.04
CA PRO A 83 12.54 17.32 43.33
C PRO A 83 13.48 18.31 44.04
N SER A 84 14.78 18.36 43.66
CA SER A 84 15.75 19.32 44.17
C SER A 84 15.58 20.74 43.63
N LYS A 85 14.81 20.91 42.53
CA LYS A 85 14.60 22.19 41.84
C LYS A 85 13.25 22.84 42.13
N ILE A 86 12.40 22.22 42.94
CA ILE A 86 11.07 22.73 43.31
C ILE A 86 10.95 22.83 44.84
N SER A 87 10.33 23.90 45.31
CA SER A 87 10.16 24.20 46.72
C SER A 87 8.87 25.00 46.96
N ASN A 88 8.52 25.22 48.23
CA ASN A 88 7.37 26.04 48.64
C ASN A 88 6.04 25.64 47.96
N VAL A 89 5.80 24.33 47.79
CA VAL A 89 4.58 23.82 47.16
C VAL A 89 3.41 23.92 48.13
N TYR A 90 2.31 24.54 47.70
CA TYR A 90 1.01 24.49 48.39
C TYR A 90 -0.14 24.67 47.40
N VAL A 91 -1.34 24.24 47.78
CA VAL A 91 -2.55 24.36 46.95
C VAL A 91 -3.57 25.23 47.68
N THR A 92 -4.26 26.08 46.93
CA THR A 92 -5.36 26.90 47.43
C THR A 92 -6.63 26.73 46.61
N GLU A 93 -7.78 26.84 47.25
CA GLU A 93 -9.09 26.98 46.62
C GLU A 93 -9.75 28.24 47.17
N LYS A 94 -10.27 29.13 46.31
CA LYS A 94 -10.85 30.43 46.71
C LYS A 94 -9.93 31.28 47.61
N GLY A 95 -8.62 31.13 47.47
CA GLY A 95 -7.60 31.85 48.24
C GLY A 95 -7.22 31.20 49.57
N GLU A 96 -7.90 30.13 50.01
CA GLU A 96 -7.60 29.42 51.25
C GLU A 96 -6.75 28.18 50.99
N ARG A 97 -5.80 27.87 51.89
CA ARG A 97 -4.96 26.67 51.78
C ARG A 97 -5.75 25.42 52.09
N ILE A 98 -5.67 24.43 51.20
CA ILE A 98 -6.36 23.14 51.33
C ILE A 98 -5.37 21.99 51.58
N CYS A 99 -5.88 20.84 52.01
CA CYS A 99 -5.09 19.65 52.30
C CYS A 99 -4.44 19.08 51.03
N TYR A 100 -3.14 18.77 51.09
CA TYR A 100 -2.41 18.17 49.97
C TYR A 100 -1.28 17.25 50.43
N ASP A 101 -0.90 16.34 49.54
CA ASP A 101 0.27 15.48 49.64
C ASP A 101 1.30 15.91 48.59
N TYR A 102 2.53 16.07 49.05
CA TYR A 102 3.70 16.28 48.20
C TYR A 102 4.43 14.95 48.01
N LEU A 103 4.41 14.42 46.79
CA LEU A 103 4.90 13.08 46.46
C LEU A 103 6.05 13.17 45.43
N PRO A 104 7.31 13.35 45.88
CA PRO A 104 8.46 13.48 44.98
C PRO A 104 8.93 12.12 44.45
N SER A 105 9.38 12.08 43.19
CA SER A 105 10.01 10.93 42.56
C SER A 105 11.31 11.33 41.86
N TYR A 106 12.45 11.10 42.54
CA TYR A 106 13.78 11.37 42.00
C TYR A 106 14.11 10.50 40.77
N LYS A 107 13.68 9.23 40.76
CA LYS A 107 13.93 8.32 39.63
C LYS A 107 13.23 8.77 38.33
N ARG A 108 12.09 9.46 38.45
CA ARG A 108 11.27 9.89 37.31
C ARG A 108 11.38 11.39 37.03
N ASP A 109 12.20 12.11 37.80
CA ASP A 109 12.23 13.59 37.85
C ASP A 109 10.83 14.19 37.75
N THR A 110 9.95 13.75 38.66
CA THR A 110 8.56 14.19 38.70
C THR A 110 8.14 14.42 40.14
N VAL A 111 7.39 15.50 40.38
CA VAL A 111 6.71 15.75 41.64
C VAL A 111 5.20 15.67 41.40
N ARG A 112 4.53 14.77 42.13
CA ARG A 112 3.07 14.72 42.16
C ARG A 112 2.56 15.54 43.34
N VAL A 113 1.72 16.52 43.06
CA VAL A 113 0.97 17.28 44.06
C VAL A 113 -0.46 16.78 44.02
N LYS A 114 -0.93 16.13 45.09
CA LYS A 114 -2.29 15.59 45.19
C LYS A 114 -3.03 16.32 46.29
N TRP A 115 -4.13 17.00 45.98
CA TRP A 115 -4.92 17.75 46.97
C TRP A 115 -6.31 17.15 47.15
N TYR A 116 -6.89 17.39 48.31
CA TYR A 116 -8.18 16.84 48.75
C TYR A 116 -9.16 17.98 49.04
N TYR A 117 -10.43 17.75 48.71
CA TYR A 117 -11.50 18.75 48.83
C TYR A 117 -12.85 18.08 49.09
N ASP A 118 -13.82 18.86 49.54
CA ASP A 118 -15.20 18.38 49.75
C ASP A 118 -15.82 17.86 48.47
N GLU A 119 -16.63 16.81 48.62
CA GLU A 119 -17.26 16.10 47.51
C GLU A 119 -17.93 17.03 46.50
N VAL A 120 -17.61 16.83 45.22
CA VAL A 120 -18.28 17.49 44.09
C VAL A 120 -18.76 16.43 43.10
N ASN A 121 -20.01 16.61 42.63
CA ASN A 121 -20.66 15.67 41.72
C ASN A 121 -20.80 16.23 40.31
N ASN A 122 -20.96 17.55 40.19
CA ASN A 122 -20.97 18.28 38.94
C ASN A 122 -20.56 19.75 39.15
N GLY A 123 -20.25 20.45 38.06
CA GLY A 123 -19.94 21.86 38.05
C GLY A 123 -18.46 22.18 38.05
N LYS A 124 -18.13 23.47 38.03
CA LYS A 124 -16.75 23.94 37.87
C LYS A 124 -16.09 24.24 39.20
N ARG A 125 -14.82 23.85 39.32
CA ARG A 125 -13.94 24.28 40.42
C ARG A 125 -12.58 24.68 39.90
N THR A 126 -12.02 25.72 40.51
CA THR A 126 -10.68 26.22 40.18
C THR A 126 -9.77 26.00 41.37
N PHE A 127 -8.66 25.30 41.12
CA PHE A 127 -7.62 25.08 42.11
C PHE A 127 -6.36 25.82 41.68
N THR A 128 -5.70 26.45 42.65
CA THR A 128 -4.46 27.18 42.40
C THR A 128 -3.29 26.45 43.05
N ILE A 129 -2.33 26.01 42.24
CA ILE A 129 -1.09 25.40 42.72
C ILE A 129 -0.01 26.47 42.72
N HIS A 130 0.65 26.64 43.87
CA HIS A 130 1.77 27.57 44.04
C HIS A 130 3.05 26.79 44.31
N TYR A 131 4.13 27.17 43.65
CA TYR A 131 5.46 26.60 43.91
C TYR A 131 6.57 27.51 43.43
N LYS A 132 7.79 27.26 43.90
CA LYS A 132 9.00 27.99 43.51
C LYS A 132 9.98 27.06 42.82
N LEU A 133 10.38 27.43 41.60
CA LEU A 133 11.41 26.76 40.83
C LEU A 133 12.79 27.41 41.04
N ARG A 134 13.84 26.59 41.00
CA ARG A 134 15.25 27.00 41.11
C ARG A 134 16.08 26.27 40.08
N ASN A 135 17.13 26.91 39.57
CA ASN A 135 18.04 26.34 38.56
C ASN A 135 17.31 25.88 37.29
N VAL A 136 16.31 26.67 36.87
CA VAL A 136 15.52 26.47 35.64
C VAL A 136 15.78 27.55 34.58
N ILE A 137 16.49 28.61 34.94
CA ILE A 137 17.00 29.62 34.02
C ILE A 137 18.40 29.22 33.58
N SER A 138 18.63 29.07 32.28
CA SER A 138 19.98 28.98 31.71
C SER A 138 20.54 30.40 31.58
N SER A 139 21.67 30.68 32.20
CA SER A 139 22.32 32.00 32.13
C SER A 139 23.62 31.88 31.34
N TYR A 140 23.66 32.52 30.17
CA TYR A 140 24.82 32.62 29.29
C TYR A 140 25.52 33.98 29.49
N ASP A 141 26.65 34.19 28.81
CA ASP A 141 27.41 35.44 28.95
C ASP A 141 26.67 36.65 28.32
N ASP A 142 25.80 36.40 27.33
CA ASP A 142 25.04 37.38 26.53
C ASP A 142 23.54 37.42 26.85
N VAL A 143 22.92 36.26 27.09
CA VAL A 143 21.46 36.12 27.30
C VAL A 143 21.08 35.16 28.42
N ASN A 144 19.86 35.32 28.92
CA ASN A 144 19.19 34.37 29.80
C ASN A 144 18.07 33.67 29.05
N GLU A 145 17.90 32.38 29.31
CA GLU A 145 16.88 31.54 28.71
C GLU A 145 16.01 30.95 29.81
N PHE A 146 14.71 31.18 29.69
CA PHE A 146 13.66 30.42 30.35
C PHE A 146 13.00 29.50 29.33
N TYR A 147 13.34 28.22 29.38
CA TYR A 147 12.73 27.20 28.52
C TYR A 147 11.97 26.19 29.39
N TRP A 148 10.63 26.22 29.31
CA TRP A 148 9.80 25.46 30.25
C TRP A 148 8.57 24.83 29.61
N LYS A 149 8.26 23.61 30.07
CA LYS A 149 7.01 22.91 29.79
C LYS A 149 5.90 23.46 30.67
N VAL A 150 5.27 24.54 30.20
CA VAL A 150 4.18 25.23 30.90
C VAL A 150 2.93 24.35 31.01
N TRP A 151 2.70 23.45 30.06
CA TRP A 151 1.66 22.42 30.13
C TRP A 151 2.21 21.05 29.70
N GLY A 152 1.91 19.99 30.46
CA GLY A 152 2.54 18.68 30.29
C GLY A 152 1.63 17.61 29.67
N GLY A 153 2.23 16.54 29.13
CA GLY A 153 1.52 15.40 28.53
C GLY A 153 0.94 14.39 29.53
N GLU A 154 0.98 14.71 30.84
CA GLU A 154 0.50 13.84 31.91
C GLU A 154 -1.04 13.86 32.05
N TRP A 155 -1.72 14.78 31.37
CA TRP A 155 -3.17 14.94 31.43
C TRP A 155 -3.91 13.93 30.54
N ASP A 156 -4.84 13.20 31.12
CA ASP A 156 -5.74 12.26 30.43
C ASP A 156 -6.97 12.95 29.81
N LYS A 157 -7.14 14.25 30.07
CA LYS A 157 -8.20 15.10 29.50
C LYS A 157 -7.62 16.25 28.68
N PRO A 158 -8.28 16.67 27.59
CA PRO A 158 -7.90 17.89 26.88
C PRO A 158 -8.22 19.13 27.72
N VAL A 159 -7.53 20.23 27.45
CA VAL A 159 -7.82 21.55 28.05
C VAL A 159 -8.23 22.55 26.99
N GLY A 160 -9.31 23.30 27.26
CA GLY A 160 -9.89 24.26 26.30
C GLY A 160 -9.00 25.48 26.03
N ASN A 161 -8.46 26.11 27.08
CA ASN A 161 -7.62 27.31 26.94
C ASN A 161 -6.47 27.29 27.97
N VAL A 162 -5.24 27.41 27.51
CA VAL A 162 -4.08 27.69 28.35
C VAL A 162 -3.61 29.10 28.04
N TYR A 163 -3.71 29.96 29.05
CA TYR A 163 -3.20 31.32 29.04
C TYR A 163 -2.05 31.41 30.02
N GLY A 164 -1.03 32.19 29.72
CA GLY A 164 -0.02 32.47 30.72
C GLY A 164 0.78 33.74 30.52
N GLU A 165 1.39 34.15 31.63
CA GLU A 165 2.19 35.35 31.76
C GLU A 165 3.53 34.98 32.37
N ILE A 166 4.61 35.44 31.74
CA ILE A 166 5.98 35.28 32.21
C ILE A 166 6.52 36.68 32.47
N LYS A 167 6.59 37.06 33.74
CA LYS A 167 7.18 38.32 34.18
C LYS A 167 8.69 38.17 34.30
N LEU A 168 9.41 39.00 33.55
CA LEU A 168 10.86 39.11 33.55
C LEU A 168 11.34 39.76 34.86
N PRO A 169 12.59 39.49 35.29
CA PRO A 169 13.15 40.05 36.52
C PRO A 169 13.35 41.57 36.49
N TYR A 170 13.35 42.16 35.29
CA TYR A 170 13.50 43.58 35.03
C TYR A 170 12.87 43.95 33.68
N PRO A 171 12.47 45.21 33.50
CA PRO A 171 12.08 45.71 32.19
C PRO A 171 13.29 45.74 31.24
N VAL A 172 13.10 45.22 30.02
CA VAL A 172 14.10 45.23 28.96
C VAL A 172 14.12 46.60 28.27
N LYS A 173 15.31 47.07 27.88
CA LYS A 173 15.49 48.39 27.25
C LYS A 173 14.94 48.43 25.81
N ASP A 174 15.24 47.40 25.03
CA ASP A 174 14.72 47.23 23.67
C ASP A 174 13.90 45.93 23.59
N PRO A 175 12.58 46.00 23.32
CA PRO A 175 11.73 44.83 23.09
C PRO A 175 12.27 43.84 22.06
N LYS A 176 13.07 44.29 21.09
CA LYS A 176 13.67 43.43 20.04
C LYS A 176 14.75 42.48 20.55
N GLU A 177 15.26 42.73 21.75
CA GLU A 177 16.24 41.84 22.40
C GLU A 177 15.57 40.66 23.12
N VAL A 178 14.22 40.62 23.14
CA VAL A 178 13.45 39.50 23.70
C VAL A 178 12.98 38.60 22.58
N TYR A 179 13.36 37.33 22.65
CA TYR A 179 12.94 36.31 21.70
C TYR A 179 12.01 35.32 22.38
N THR A 180 10.95 34.90 21.68
CA THR A 180 9.92 34.03 22.23
C THR A 180 9.52 32.97 21.22
N TRP A 181 9.51 31.71 21.65
CA TRP A 181 9.05 30.56 20.87
C TRP A 181 8.08 29.72 21.70
N GLY A 182 7.20 28.99 21.01
CA GLY A 182 6.24 28.10 21.63
C GLY A 182 6.09 26.80 20.85
N HIS A 183 6.20 25.67 21.55
CA HIS A 183 6.27 24.33 20.98
C HIS A 183 5.22 23.39 21.58
N PRO A 184 4.55 22.56 20.75
CA PRO A 184 4.41 22.70 19.30
C PRO A 184 3.85 24.08 18.94
N LYS A 185 3.88 24.46 17.66
CA LYS A 185 3.36 25.76 17.20
C LYS A 185 2.01 26.08 17.86
N LEU A 186 2.00 27.14 18.66
CA LEU A 186 0.83 27.51 19.46
C LEU A 186 -0.35 27.85 18.55
N SER A 187 -1.53 27.34 18.88
CA SER A 187 -2.78 27.73 18.20
C SER A 187 -3.20 29.17 18.50
N GLY A 188 -2.64 29.79 19.55
CA GLY A 188 -2.77 31.22 19.86
C GLY A 188 -1.53 32.02 19.48
N LYS A 189 -1.12 32.95 20.35
CA LYS A 189 0.05 33.83 20.13
C LYS A 189 0.94 33.83 21.36
N ILE A 190 2.23 34.13 21.14
CA ILE A 190 3.19 34.49 22.18
C ILE A 190 3.83 35.81 21.80
N ALA A 191 3.94 36.75 22.75
CA ALA A 191 4.55 38.05 22.52
C ALA A 191 4.96 38.74 23.83
N LEU A 192 5.93 39.64 23.74
CA LEU A 192 6.21 40.60 24.82
C LEU A 192 5.10 41.66 24.86
N SER A 193 4.52 41.85 26.04
CA SER A 193 3.57 42.91 26.37
C SER A 193 4.26 43.97 27.22
N GLY A 194 4.35 45.20 26.71
CA GLY A 194 5.13 46.26 27.35
C GLY A 194 6.63 46.00 27.19
N ASN A 195 7.35 45.93 28.32
CA ASN A 195 8.80 45.71 28.34
C ASN A 195 9.27 44.68 29.38
N ASP A 196 8.37 44.06 30.14
CA ASP A 196 8.73 43.16 31.24
C ASP A 196 7.90 41.88 31.31
N THR A 197 6.88 41.70 30.46
CA THR A 197 5.93 40.59 30.59
C THR A 197 5.68 39.91 29.26
N VAL A 198 5.98 38.62 29.14
CA VAL A 198 5.65 37.80 27.97
C VAL A 198 4.31 37.11 28.20
N ILE A 199 3.38 37.28 27.26
CA ILE A 199 2.06 36.65 27.29
C ILE A 199 2.01 35.54 26.24
N PHE A 200 1.48 34.38 26.60
CA PHE A 200 1.25 33.27 25.67
C PHE A 200 -0.16 32.71 25.80
N GLN A 201 -0.68 32.18 24.69
CA GLN A 201 -1.99 31.53 24.66
C GLN A 201 -2.00 30.34 23.70
N ALA A 202 -2.65 29.25 24.13
CA ALA A 202 -2.89 28.05 23.35
C ALA A 202 -4.31 27.52 23.61
N PHE A 203 -5.02 27.16 22.54
CA PHE A 203 -6.39 26.66 22.57
C PHE A 203 -6.46 25.16 22.24
N ASN A 204 -7.45 24.48 22.82
CA ASN A 204 -7.85 23.11 22.54
C ASN A 204 -6.69 22.12 22.54
N ILE A 205 -5.89 22.12 23.61
CA ILE A 205 -4.75 21.20 23.73
C ILE A 205 -5.30 19.80 23.98
N PRO A 206 -5.00 18.82 23.10
CA PRO A 206 -5.50 17.45 23.24
C PRO A 206 -4.98 16.75 24.49
N SER A 207 -5.64 15.66 24.89
CA SER A 207 -5.12 14.78 25.94
C SER A 207 -3.72 14.26 25.57
N ARG A 208 -2.85 14.13 26.59
CA ARG A 208 -1.46 13.66 26.48
C ARG A 208 -0.55 14.51 25.58
N GLN A 209 -0.95 15.74 25.29
CA GLN A 209 -0.12 16.73 24.57
C GLN A 209 0.48 17.74 25.55
N TYR A 210 1.51 18.45 25.09
CA TYR A 210 2.25 19.42 25.90
C TYR A 210 2.27 20.80 25.23
N VAL A 211 2.59 21.81 26.04
CA VAL A 211 2.95 23.15 25.57
C VAL A 211 4.23 23.55 26.30
N GLU A 212 5.23 23.89 25.51
CA GLU A 212 6.52 24.42 25.94
C GLU A 212 6.63 25.87 25.46
N VAL A 213 7.23 26.71 26.28
CA VAL A 213 7.50 28.11 25.97
C VAL A 213 8.97 28.37 26.23
N ARG A 214 9.63 29.00 25.27
CA ARG A 214 11.02 29.45 25.35
C ARG A 214 11.05 30.96 25.27
N VAL A 215 11.62 31.59 26.29
CA VAL A 215 11.83 33.05 26.36
C VAL A 215 13.30 33.33 26.57
N VAL A 216 13.88 34.12 25.68
CA VAL A 216 15.27 34.58 25.77
C VAL A 216 15.28 36.08 25.94
N TYR A 217 16.05 36.58 26.90
CA TYR A 217 16.16 38.01 27.24
C TYR A 217 17.61 38.37 27.60
N PRO A 218 18.01 39.66 27.49
CA PRO A 218 19.39 40.09 27.74
C PRO A 218 19.92 39.67 29.11
N ALA A 219 21.21 39.33 29.20
CA ALA A 219 21.86 39.07 30.47
C ALA A 219 22.32 40.36 31.16
N TYR A 220 21.43 41.04 31.88
CA TYR A 220 21.87 42.05 32.86
C TYR A 220 22.36 41.35 34.13
N GLY A 221 23.57 40.79 34.05
CA GLY A 221 24.40 40.26 35.14
C GLY A 221 23.65 39.76 36.38
N TYR A 222 23.19 38.51 36.35
CA TYR A 222 22.90 37.78 37.59
C TYR A 222 24.21 37.70 38.41
N GLY A 223 24.19 38.23 39.64
CA GLY A 223 25.37 38.23 40.52
C GLY A 223 25.84 36.82 40.90
N LYS A 224 27.07 36.67 41.41
CA LYS A 224 27.53 35.39 41.98
C LYS A 224 26.60 34.96 43.13
N GLY A 225 26.03 33.75 43.04
CA GLY A 225 25.14 33.18 44.07
C GLY A 225 23.66 33.06 43.70
N THR A 226 23.31 33.27 42.42
CA THR A 226 21.94 33.10 41.91
C THR A 226 21.57 31.63 41.69
N PHE A 227 20.28 31.32 41.74
CA PHE A 227 19.68 30.02 41.47
C PHE A 227 19.51 29.78 39.96
N THR A 228 20.56 30.04 39.19
CA THR A 228 20.61 29.92 37.73
C THR A 228 21.58 28.82 37.32
N ASN A 229 21.32 28.19 36.17
CA ASN A 229 22.25 27.25 35.56
C ASN A 229 23.22 28.01 34.64
N HIS A 230 24.41 28.33 35.15
CA HIS A 230 25.41 29.09 34.38
C HIS A 230 26.04 28.24 33.27
N LYS A 231 25.97 28.76 32.04
CA LYS A 231 26.59 28.18 30.85
C LYS A 231 27.61 29.18 30.31
N ARG A 232 28.83 28.72 30.00
CA ARG A 232 29.89 29.59 29.48
C ARG A 232 29.72 29.88 27.99
N GLY A 233 30.07 31.08 27.57
CA GLY A 233 30.04 31.54 26.18
C GLY A 233 28.70 32.14 25.77
N GLU A 234 28.67 32.66 24.55
CA GLU A 234 27.47 33.22 23.92
C GLU A 234 26.44 32.11 23.65
N GLY A 235 25.19 32.39 24.03
CA GLY A 235 24.06 31.48 23.96
C GLY A 235 23.05 31.84 22.89
N LEU A 236 22.92 33.11 22.51
CA LEU A 236 21.85 33.57 21.62
C LEU A 236 21.90 32.88 20.26
N GLU A 237 23.07 32.86 19.61
CA GLU A 237 23.25 32.26 18.28
C GLU A 237 22.93 30.76 18.28
N LYS A 238 23.38 30.03 19.31
CA LYS A 238 23.09 28.60 19.47
C LYS A 238 21.60 28.32 19.63
N ILE A 239 20.90 29.17 20.39
CA ILE A 239 19.46 29.04 20.60
C ILE A 239 18.72 29.30 19.29
N ILE A 240 19.12 30.32 18.51
CA ILE A 240 18.52 30.61 17.21
C ILE A 240 18.72 29.42 16.25
N GLU A 241 19.92 28.85 16.18
CA GLU A 241 20.20 27.67 15.34
C GLU A 241 19.36 26.45 15.75
N GLU A 242 19.15 26.21 17.05
CA GLU A 242 18.26 25.15 17.54
C GLU A 242 16.80 25.36 17.09
N GLU A 243 16.30 26.60 17.13
CA GLU A 243 14.93 26.96 16.76
C GLU A 243 14.69 26.93 15.23
N GLU A 244 15.68 27.31 14.44
CA GLU A 244 15.65 27.17 12.98
C GLU A 244 15.56 25.71 12.56
N ASN A 245 16.39 24.84 13.15
CA ASN A 245 16.34 23.40 12.91
C ASN A 245 14.99 22.79 13.31
N TYR A 246 14.40 23.24 14.42
CA TYR A 246 13.08 22.78 14.86
C TYR A 246 11.98 23.15 13.84
N SER A 247 12.02 24.40 13.35
CA SER A 247 11.07 24.93 12.35
C SER A 247 11.14 24.18 11.01
N GLU A 248 12.34 23.79 10.57
CA GLU A 248 12.52 22.98 9.36
C GLU A 248 11.90 21.58 9.50
N THR A 249 12.05 20.94 10.67
CA THR A 249 11.48 19.61 10.92
C THR A 249 9.95 19.61 11.03
N GLU A 250 9.33 20.63 11.62
CA GLU A 250 7.86 20.74 11.67
C GLU A 250 7.26 21.02 10.29
N GLY A 251 7.85 21.93 9.51
CA GLY A 251 7.39 22.25 8.15
C GLY A 251 7.41 21.03 7.21
N PHE A 252 8.39 20.15 7.37
CA PHE A 252 8.48 18.88 6.65
C PHE A 252 7.28 17.96 6.92
N ASN A 253 6.79 17.92 8.16
CA ASN A 253 5.68 17.06 8.57
C ASN A 253 4.33 17.58 8.07
N GLU A 254 4.08 18.89 8.09
CA GLU A 254 2.81 19.45 7.58
C GLU A 254 2.67 19.28 6.06
N VAL A 255 3.73 19.58 5.31
CA VAL A 255 3.72 19.46 3.84
C VAL A 255 3.53 18.00 3.41
N SER A 256 4.21 17.06 4.07
CA SER A 256 4.07 15.63 3.75
C SER A 256 2.65 15.10 4.02
N ILE A 257 1.98 15.57 5.07
CA ILE A 257 0.57 15.22 5.36
C ILE A 257 -0.38 15.76 4.27
N ILE A 258 -0.22 17.01 3.84
CA ILE A 258 -1.06 17.60 2.78
C ILE A 258 -0.91 16.82 1.47
N PHE A 259 0.33 16.46 1.09
CA PHE A 259 0.56 15.63 -0.08
C PHE A 259 -0.04 14.22 0.05
N PHE A 260 0.02 13.62 1.24
CA PHE A 260 -0.61 12.33 1.50
C PHE A 260 -2.14 12.39 1.36
N VAL A 261 -2.78 13.46 1.86
CA VAL A 261 -4.23 13.67 1.72
C VAL A 261 -4.64 13.94 0.28
N LEU A 262 -3.91 14.78 -0.45
CA LEU A 262 -4.14 15.02 -1.89
C LEU A 262 -3.95 13.75 -2.71
N PHE A 263 -2.96 12.92 -2.37
CA PHE A 263 -2.73 11.62 -3.00
C PHE A 263 -3.92 10.67 -2.80
N ILE A 264 -4.45 10.57 -1.57
CA ILE A 264 -5.65 9.77 -1.29
C ILE A 264 -6.86 10.34 -2.06
N GLY A 265 -7.02 11.66 -2.12
CA GLY A 265 -8.10 12.30 -2.87
C GLY A 265 -8.07 11.97 -4.37
N ILE A 266 -6.89 12.10 -5.00
CA ILE A 266 -6.67 11.73 -6.41
C ILE A 266 -6.88 10.22 -6.61
N TRP A 267 -6.47 9.38 -5.64
CA TRP A 267 -6.70 7.93 -5.67
C TRP A 267 -8.19 7.58 -5.68
N VAL A 268 -8.99 8.18 -4.79
CA VAL A 268 -10.45 7.95 -4.72
C VAL A 268 -11.12 8.38 -6.03
N LEU A 269 -10.70 9.50 -6.62
CA LEU A 269 -11.27 9.98 -7.89
C LEU A 269 -10.93 9.07 -9.08
N CYS A 270 -9.66 8.66 -9.20
CA CYS A 270 -9.18 7.85 -10.31
C CYS A 270 -9.61 6.38 -10.24
N PHE A 271 -9.75 5.82 -9.04
CA PHE A 271 -9.94 4.37 -8.84
C PHE A 271 -11.15 3.98 -7.98
N GLY A 272 -11.67 4.90 -7.15
CA GLY A 272 -12.92 4.71 -6.41
C GLY A 272 -14.17 4.93 -7.28
N SER A 273 -14.02 5.58 -8.44
CA SER A 273 -15.10 5.70 -9.42
C SER A 273 -15.11 4.49 -10.38
N PRO A 274 -16.29 4.00 -10.79
CA PRO A 274 -16.42 2.88 -11.74
C PRO A 274 -16.03 3.26 -13.19
N ILE A 275 -15.46 4.45 -13.42
CA ILE A 275 -15.15 4.98 -14.75
C ILE A 275 -14.22 4.06 -15.57
N PRO A 276 -13.15 3.45 -15.02
CA PRO A 276 -12.30 2.52 -15.78
C PRO A 276 -13.05 1.25 -16.23
N LEU A 277 -14.08 0.82 -15.48
CA LEU A 277 -14.90 -0.34 -15.80
C LEU A 277 -15.90 -0.06 -16.93
N ILE A 278 -16.31 1.21 -17.10
CA ILE A 278 -17.23 1.65 -18.14
C ILE A 278 -16.52 1.69 -19.51
N PHE A 279 -15.23 2.05 -19.56
CA PHE A 279 -14.52 2.19 -20.83
C PHE A 279 -13.91 0.89 -21.40
N PHE A 280 -13.71 -0.17 -20.59
CA PHE A 280 -13.00 -1.39 -21.03
C PHE A 280 -13.64 -2.72 -20.59
N PRO A 281 -14.87 -3.04 -21.05
CA PRO A 281 -15.66 -4.17 -20.55
C PRO A 281 -15.06 -5.58 -20.83
N ASN A 282 -14.20 -5.74 -21.83
CA ASN A 282 -13.74 -7.06 -22.30
C ASN A 282 -12.32 -7.51 -21.85
N TYR A 283 -11.63 -6.77 -20.98
CA TYR A 283 -10.21 -7.03 -20.63
C TYR A 283 -9.97 -7.53 -19.17
N ARG A 284 -10.99 -8.13 -18.53
CA ARG A 284 -11.04 -8.43 -17.08
C ARG A 284 -9.84 -9.14 -16.43
N LYS A 285 -9.06 -9.99 -17.13
CA LYS A 285 -7.96 -10.75 -16.50
C LYS A 285 -6.55 -10.18 -16.69
N LYS A 286 -6.32 -9.36 -17.74
CA LYS A 286 -4.99 -8.76 -18.04
C LYS A 286 -4.91 -7.29 -17.64
N MET A 287 -6.05 -6.65 -17.35
CA MET A 287 -6.13 -5.26 -16.85
C MET A 287 -5.56 -5.11 -15.43
N SER A 288 -5.61 -6.15 -14.59
CA SER A 288 -5.06 -6.10 -13.22
C SER A 288 -3.54 -5.91 -13.22
N LEU A 289 -2.82 -6.52 -14.17
CA LEU A 289 -1.37 -6.38 -14.30
C LEU A 289 -0.99 -4.97 -14.80
N PHE A 290 -1.75 -4.44 -15.77
CA PHE A 290 -1.55 -3.07 -16.27
C PHE A 290 -1.81 -2.04 -15.18
N ILE A 291 -2.90 -2.19 -14.42
CA ILE A 291 -3.25 -1.32 -13.29
C ILE A 291 -2.20 -1.45 -12.17
N PHE A 292 -1.75 -2.67 -11.87
CA PHE A 292 -0.73 -2.91 -10.85
C PHE A 292 0.64 -2.34 -11.23
N LEU A 293 1.04 -2.41 -12.50
CA LEU A 293 2.27 -1.78 -12.99
C LEU A 293 2.16 -0.25 -13.06
N LEU A 294 0.99 0.29 -13.44
CA LEU A 294 0.71 1.73 -13.35
C LEU A 294 0.80 2.21 -11.89
N PHE A 295 0.28 1.40 -10.95
CA PHE A 295 0.36 1.63 -9.51
C PHE A 295 1.81 1.55 -8.98
N ALA A 296 2.59 0.55 -9.39
CA ALA A 296 4.02 0.46 -9.04
C ALA A 296 4.83 1.64 -9.60
N LEU A 297 4.51 2.10 -10.82
CA LEU A 297 5.12 3.28 -11.44
C LEU A 297 4.72 4.57 -10.72
N LEU A 298 3.46 4.71 -10.30
CA LEU A 298 2.99 5.85 -9.50
C LEU A 298 3.66 5.89 -8.12
N ILE A 299 3.86 4.74 -7.48
CA ILE A 299 4.58 4.61 -6.20
C ILE A 299 6.06 4.97 -6.36
N LEU A 300 6.73 4.44 -7.39
CA LEU A 300 8.14 4.75 -7.68
C LEU A 300 8.34 6.24 -7.99
N ASN A 301 7.39 6.86 -8.70
CA ASN A 301 7.43 8.30 -8.98
C ASN A 301 7.08 9.14 -7.74
N PHE A 302 6.15 8.70 -6.89
CA PHE A 302 5.87 9.35 -5.61
C PHE A 302 7.11 9.33 -4.71
N PHE A 303 7.85 8.22 -4.68
CA PHE A 303 9.12 8.15 -3.96
C PHE A 303 10.18 9.09 -4.56
N GLY A 304 10.23 9.21 -5.89
CA GLY A 304 11.12 10.16 -6.58
C GLY A 304 10.78 11.63 -6.34
N ILE A 305 9.49 11.98 -6.33
CA ILE A 305 9.00 13.34 -6.03
C ILE A 305 9.18 13.67 -4.55
N ALA A 306 8.89 12.73 -3.65
CA ALA A 306 9.14 12.86 -2.22
C ALA A 306 10.63 13.02 -1.92
N MET A 307 11.50 12.23 -2.57
CA MET A 307 12.97 12.37 -2.48
C MET A 307 13.48 13.69 -3.09
N SER A 308 12.86 14.18 -4.16
CA SER A 308 13.21 15.46 -4.78
C SER A 308 12.77 16.64 -3.91
N LEU A 309 11.65 16.52 -3.21
CA LEU A 309 11.16 17.52 -2.24
C LEU A 309 11.96 17.48 -0.93
N THR A 310 12.40 16.31 -0.45
CA THR A 310 13.29 16.19 0.73
C THR A 310 14.68 16.75 0.46
N PHE A 311 15.18 16.64 -0.78
CA PHE A 311 16.48 17.21 -1.18
C PHE A 311 16.40 18.67 -1.68
N ASN A 312 15.20 19.26 -1.73
CA ASN A 312 14.97 20.55 -2.39
C ASN A 312 15.40 21.79 -1.62
N LEU A 313 16.06 21.64 -0.47
CA LEU A 313 16.74 22.76 0.18
C LEU A 313 18.19 22.92 -0.28
N ARG A 314 18.73 22.02 -1.13
CA ARG A 314 20.15 22.10 -1.56
C ARG A 314 20.42 22.08 -3.07
N HIS A 315 19.54 21.55 -3.94
CA HIS A 315 19.89 21.29 -5.35
C HIS A 315 18.83 21.56 -6.45
N GLY A 316 17.78 22.36 -6.21
CA GLY A 316 17.03 23.05 -7.29
C GLY A 316 16.14 22.21 -8.22
N THR A 317 15.61 21.08 -7.79
CA THR A 317 14.67 20.28 -8.61
C THR A 317 13.24 20.81 -8.52
N ASN A 318 12.71 21.42 -9.58
CA ASN A 318 11.33 21.90 -9.58
C ASN A 318 10.34 20.77 -9.93
N PRO A 319 9.43 20.35 -9.02
CA PRO A 319 8.51 19.23 -9.24
C PRO A 319 7.56 19.43 -10.43
N VAL A 320 7.34 20.68 -10.86
CA VAL A 320 6.54 21.02 -12.04
C VAL A 320 7.11 20.40 -13.32
N TYR A 321 8.43 20.37 -13.48
CA TYR A 321 9.05 19.78 -14.67
C TYR A 321 8.87 18.26 -14.74
N VAL A 322 8.94 17.57 -13.60
CA VAL A 322 8.73 16.12 -13.55
C VAL A 322 7.29 15.78 -13.95
N ILE A 323 6.31 16.52 -13.42
CA ILE A 323 4.89 16.34 -13.76
C ILE A 323 4.66 16.60 -15.26
N LEU A 324 5.23 17.69 -15.80
CA LEU A 324 5.12 18.02 -17.21
C LEU A 324 5.74 16.95 -18.11
N GLN A 325 6.89 16.39 -17.74
CA GLN A 325 7.54 15.31 -18.47
C GLN A 325 6.65 14.07 -18.53
N ILE A 326 6.02 13.69 -17.41
CA ILE A 326 5.10 12.55 -17.35
C ILE A 326 3.89 12.79 -18.26
N LEU A 327 3.31 13.99 -18.22
CA LEU A 327 2.18 14.35 -19.09
C LEU A 327 2.56 14.24 -20.57
N LEU A 328 3.74 14.73 -20.96
CA LEU A 328 4.23 14.63 -22.33
C LEU A 328 4.48 13.19 -22.77
N LEU A 329 5.05 12.34 -21.91
CA LEU A 329 5.21 10.90 -22.19
C LEU A 329 3.86 10.21 -22.39
N PHE A 330 2.85 10.59 -21.59
CA PHE A 330 1.50 10.06 -21.71
C PHE A 330 0.81 10.51 -23.02
N LEU A 331 0.95 11.78 -23.38
CA LEU A 331 0.44 12.31 -24.66
C LEU A 331 1.14 11.65 -25.87
N ALA A 332 2.47 11.46 -25.80
CA ALA A 332 3.23 10.75 -26.83
C ALA A 332 2.75 9.31 -26.99
N PHE A 333 2.42 8.63 -25.88
CA PHE A 333 1.82 7.30 -25.93
C PHE A 333 0.44 7.32 -26.59
N ILE A 334 -0.46 8.22 -26.19
CA ILE A 334 -1.81 8.33 -26.79
C ILE A 334 -1.71 8.54 -28.29
N PHE A 335 -0.82 9.43 -28.73
CA PHE A 335 -0.57 9.68 -30.14
C PHE A 335 -0.10 8.40 -30.86
N CYS A 336 0.90 7.71 -30.30
CA CYS A 336 1.42 6.48 -30.89
C CYS A 336 0.37 5.37 -30.94
N TRP A 337 -0.44 5.23 -29.89
CA TRP A 337 -1.51 4.25 -29.83
C TRP A 337 -2.63 4.55 -30.84
N HIS A 338 -3.05 5.80 -30.97
CA HIS A 338 -4.07 6.19 -31.94
C HIS A 338 -3.62 5.91 -33.38
N ARG A 339 -2.34 6.11 -33.69
CA ARG A 339 -1.80 5.98 -35.05
C ARG A 339 -1.39 4.55 -35.42
N TRP A 340 -0.84 3.79 -34.47
CA TRP A 340 -0.27 2.45 -34.72
C TRP A 340 -0.89 1.33 -33.88
N GLY A 341 -1.49 1.61 -32.73
CA GLY A 341 -2.05 0.59 -31.83
C GLY A 341 -3.51 0.21 -32.08
N ARG A 342 -4.33 1.08 -32.70
CA ARG A 342 -5.75 0.80 -32.97
C ARG A 342 -5.93 -0.26 -34.05
N GLU A 343 -6.83 -1.22 -33.79
CA GLU A 343 -7.21 -2.23 -34.77
C GLU A 343 -7.85 -1.59 -36.00
N PRO A 344 -7.54 -2.06 -37.22
CA PRO A 344 -8.16 -1.57 -38.43
C PRO A 344 -9.64 -1.97 -38.44
N LYS A 345 -10.52 -1.04 -38.81
CA LYS A 345 -11.93 -1.36 -39.07
C LYS A 345 -12.00 -2.16 -40.37
N VAL A 346 -12.67 -3.31 -40.35
CA VAL A 346 -12.87 -4.18 -41.51
C VAL A 346 -14.36 -4.47 -41.68
N GLU A 347 -14.83 -4.44 -42.91
CA GLU A 347 -16.20 -4.82 -43.25
C GLU A 347 -16.28 -6.34 -43.39
N TYR A 348 -16.60 -7.02 -42.29
CA TYR A 348 -16.85 -8.46 -42.28
C TYR A 348 -18.10 -8.75 -41.46
N MET A 349 -19.17 -9.17 -42.14
CA MET A 349 -20.55 -9.16 -41.64
C MET A 349 -21.10 -10.55 -41.28
N GLN A 350 -20.31 -11.62 -41.43
CA GLN A 350 -20.77 -12.96 -41.03
C GLN A 350 -20.88 -13.06 -39.50
N ILE A 351 -21.90 -13.80 -39.03
CA ILE A 351 -22.18 -13.98 -37.60
C ILE A 351 -21.50 -15.24 -37.05
N TYR A 352 -21.47 -16.31 -37.84
CA TYR A 352 -20.88 -17.60 -37.50
C TYR A 352 -20.00 -18.12 -38.63
N GLU A 353 -18.94 -18.82 -38.25
CA GLU A 353 -18.16 -19.66 -39.14
C GLU A 353 -18.41 -21.12 -38.72
N ARG A 354 -18.94 -21.95 -39.63
CA ARG A 354 -19.27 -23.35 -39.29
C ARG A 354 -18.07 -24.27 -39.44
N GLU A 355 -17.17 -23.97 -40.36
CA GLU A 355 -15.97 -24.79 -40.57
C GLU A 355 -14.73 -24.00 -40.16
N PRO A 356 -13.63 -24.67 -39.78
CA PRO A 356 -12.36 -23.99 -39.58
C PRO A 356 -11.98 -23.19 -40.84
N PRO A 357 -11.84 -21.86 -40.75
CA PRO A 357 -11.74 -21.01 -41.94
C PRO A 357 -10.42 -21.19 -42.69
N TYR A 358 -9.39 -21.70 -42.02
CA TYR A 358 -8.05 -21.93 -42.55
C TYR A 358 -7.41 -23.15 -41.88
N ASP A 359 -6.51 -23.84 -42.59
CA ASP A 359 -5.69 -24.93 -42.05
C ASP A 359 -4.44 -24.37 -41.35
N TYR A 360 -4.65 -23.66 -40.24
CA TYR A 360 -3.56 -23.13 -39.42
C TYR A 360 -3.31 -24.05 -38.25
N SER A 361 -2.04 -24.18 -37.84
CA SER A 361 -1.77 -24.90 -36.60
C SER A 361 -2.54 -24.25 -35.44
N PRO A 362 -3.05 -25.04 -34.48
CA PRO A 362 -3.75 -24.51 -33.31
C PRO A 362 -2.93 -23.42 -32.60
N ALA A 363 -1.60 -23.57 -32.55
CA ALA A 363 -0.68 -22.59 -31.97
C ALA A 363 -0.67 -21.26 -32.73
N THR A 364 -0.74 -21.31 -34.06
CA THR A 364 -0.81 -20.12 -34.90
C THR A 364 -2.12 -19.36 -34.69
N VAL A 365 -3.23 -20.08 -34.52
CA VAL A 365 -4.54 -19.49 -34.16
C VAL A 365 -4.48 -18.82 -32.79
N SER A 366 -3.91 -19.49 -31.78
CA SER A 366 -3.72 -18.90 -30.45
C SER A 366 -2.84 -17.63 -30.51
N CYS A 367 -1.75 -17.66 -31.28
CA CYS A 367 -0.89 -16.51 -31.50
C CYS A 367 -1.66 -15.33 -32.13
N LEU A 368 -2.50 -15.59 -33.14
CA LEU A 368 -3.34 -14.58 -33.79
C LEU A 368 -4.34 -13.94 -32.82
N ILE A 369 -4.91 -14.72 -31.90
CA ILE A 369 -5.87 -14.25 -30.89
C ILE A 369 -5.18 -13.47 -29.77
N ASN A 370 -3.95 -13.84 -29.42
CA ASN A 370 -3.15 -13.19 -28.39
C ASN A 370 -2.38 -11.98 -28.93
N GLN A 371 -3.08 -10.85 -29.11
CA GLN A 371 -2.48 -9.62 -29.63
C GLN A 371 -1.33 -9.07 -28.78
N LEU A 372 -1.45 -9.11 -27.44
CA LEU A 372 -0.48 -8.46 -26.54
C LEU A 372 0.88 -9.15 -26.55
N THR A 373 0.88 -10.48 -26.48
CA THR A 373 2.12 -11.27 -26.41
C THR A 373 2.62 -11.65 -27.80
N ARG A 374 1.71 -11.83 -28.77
CA ARG A 374 2.00 -12.42 -30.09
C ARG A 374 2.73 -13.75 -29.93
N GLU A 375 2.31 -14.50 -28.91
CA GLU A 375 2.83 -15.80 -28.54
C GLU A 375 1.64 -16.74 -28.30
N PRO A 376 1.78 -18.02 -28.67
CA PRO A 376 0.76 -19.02 -28.36
C PRO A 376 0.71 -19.30 -26.85
N ASP A 377 -0.48 -19.66 -26.37
CA ASP A 377 -0.67 -20.14 -25.00
C ASP A 377 -0.15 -21.57 -24.84
N GLU A 378 0.21 -21.94 -23.61
CA GLU A 378 0.74 -23.26 -23.27
C GLU A 378 -0.28 -24.39 -23.48
N THR A 379 -1.56 -24.09 -23.24
CA THR A 379 -2.67 -25.02 -23.44
C THR A 379 -2.82 -25.42 -24.91
N THR A 380 -2.30 -24.62 -25.83
CA THR A 380 -2.38 -24.88 -27.27
C THR A 380 -1.51 -26.05 -27.73
N ILE A 381 -0.51 -26.47 -26.94
CA ILE A 381 0.24 -27.70 -27.19
C ILE A 381 -0.72 -28.90 -27.26
N MET A 382 -1.79 -28.90 -26.46
CA MET A 382 -2.78 -29.98 -26.48
C MET A 382 -3.62 -29.98 -27.75
N GLY A 383 -3.94 -28.80 -28.29
CA GLY A 383 -4.54 -28.67 -29.61
C GLY A 383 -3.64 -29.26 -30.68
N GLU A 384 -2.32 -28.97 -30.65
CA GLU A 384 -1.36 -29.56 -31.59
C GLU A 384 -1.22 -31.08 -31.44
N ILE A 385 -1.31 -31.62 -30.22
CA ILE A 385 -1.33 -33.09 -30.01
C ILE A 385 -2.58 -33.70 -30.65
N LEU A 386 -3.75 -33.09 -30.47
CA LEU A 386 -4.97 -33.56 -31.13
C LEU A 386 -4.88 -33.45 -32.66
N ASP A 387 -4.30 -32.37 -33.20
CA ASP A 387 -4.15 -32.20 -34.65
C ASP A 387 -3.19 -33.25 -35.24
N LEU A 388 -2.08 -33.55 -34.56
CA LEU A 388 -1.18 -34.65 -34.93
C LEU A 388 -1.89 -36.02 -34.94
N ALA A 389 -2.89 -36.20 -34.07
CA ALA A 389 -3.72 -37.39 -34.03
C ALA A 389 -4.74 -37.42 -35.20
N CYS A 390 -5.38 -36.29 -35.52
CA CYS A 390 -6.23 -36.13 -36.71
C CYS A 390 -5.45 -36.45 -38.00
N ARG A 391 -4.19 -36.01 -38.09
CA ARG A 391 -3.29 -36.27 -39.23
C ARG A 391 -2.72 -37.70 -39.27
N LYS A 392 -3.07 -38.53 -38.28
CA LYS A 392 -2.66 -39.95 -38.11
C LYS A 392 -1.16 -40.17 -37.89
N TYR A 393 -0.43 -39.17 -37.38
CA TYR A 393 0.97 -39.34 -36.98
C TYR A 393 1.13 -39.97 -35.60
N ILE A 394 0.13 -39.75 -34.74
CA ILE A 394 0.02 -40.38 -33.43
C ILE A 394 -1.38 -40.95 -33.25
N SER A 395 -1.52 -41.95 -32.39
CA SER A 395 -2.81 -42.40 -31.88
C SER A 395 -2.87 -42.23 -30.37
N ILE A 396 -4.06 -41.86 -29.88
CA ILE A 396 -4.29 -41.60 -28.46
C ILE A 396 -5.26 -42.66 -27.96
N ARG A 397 -4.91 -43.35 -26.86
CA ARG A 397 -5.77 -44.32 -26.20
C ARG A 397 -5.91 -43.99 -24.72
N ARG A 398 -7.09 -44.26 -24.16
CA ARG A 398 -7.36 -44.10 -22.73
C ARG A 398 -6.87 -45.34 -21.99
N VAL A 399 -6.05 -45.17 -20.97
CA VAL A 399 -5.52 -46.27 -20.15
C VAL A 399 -5.88 -46.04 -18.70
N ARG A 400 -6.27 -47.10 -17.97
CA ARG A 400 -6.55 -47.00 -16.54
C ARG A 400 -5.25 -46.81 -15.76
N ARG A 401 -5.24 -45.88 -14.82
CA ARG A 401 -4.08 -45.60 -13.98
C ARG A 401 -4.25 -46.27 -12.61
N GLU A 402 -3.22 -46.98 -12.16
CA GLU A 402 -3.16 -47.43 -10.77
C GLU A 402 -2.84 -46.25 -9.84
N LYS A 403 -3.72 -46.01 -8.87
CA LYS A 403 -3.54 -44.98 -7.83
C LYS A 403 -2.52 -45.44 -6.81
N PHE A 404 -1.64 -44.55 -6.35
CA PHE A 404 -0.79 -44.84 -5.19
C PHE A 404 -1.68 -44.92 -3.95
N LEU A 405 -1.79 -46.12 -3.35
CA LEU A 405 -2.64 -46.42 -2.18
C LEU A 405 -4.14 -46.07 -2.33
N GLY A 406 -4.67 -45.91 -3.55
CA GLY A 406 -6.09 -45.62 -3.79
C GLY A 406 -6.58 -44.22 -3.42
N LEU A 407 -5.76 -43.40 -2.75
CA LEU A 407 -6.19 -42.16 -2.11
C LEU A 407 -5.93 -40.88 -2.93
N PHE A 408 -4.94 -40.89 -3.85
CA PHE A 408 -4.55 -39.67 -4.59
C PHE A 408 -4.25 -39.96 -6.07
N GLY A 409 -4.82 -39.13 -6.97
CA GLY A 409 -4.55 -39.13 -8.41
C GLY A 409 -5.77 -39.45 -9.30
N ARG A 410 -5.64 -39.21 -10.61
CA ARG A 410 -6.68 -39.50 -11.61
C ARG A 410 -6.80 -41.01 -11.88
N ASP A 411 -8.02 -41.49 -12.14
CA ASP A 411 -8.32 -42.90 -12.48
C ASP A 411 -7.87 -43.32 -13.90
N TYR A 412 -7.54 -42.35 -14.75
CA TYR A 412 -7.20 -42.56 -16.15
C TYR A 412 -5.98 -41.73 -16.57
N ASP A 413 -5.24 -42.24 -17.53
CA ASP A 413 -4.12 -41.60 -18.23
C ASP A 413 -4.30 -41.79 -19.75
N PHE A 414 -3.53 -41.06 -20.56
CA PHE A 414 -3.59 -41.15 -22.02
C PHE A 414 -2.28 -41.70 -22.57
N GLU A 415 -2.34 -42.83 -23.26
CA GLU A 415 -1.21 -43.41 -23.99
C GLU A 415 -1.14 -42.85 -25.40
N ILE A 416 0.04 -42.34 -25.76
CA ILE A 416 0.36 -41.88 -27.11
C ILE A 416 1.21 -42.96 -27.79
N SER A 417 0.71 -43.47 -28.92
CA SER A 417 1.46 -44.37 -29.82
C SER A 417 1.85 -43.62 -31.09
N PHE A 418 3.01 -43.97 -31.67
CA PHE A 418 3.55 -43.30 -32.85
C PHE A 418 3.32 -44.14 -34.10
N SER A 419 2.84 -43.49 -35.17
CA SER A 419 2.67 -44.11 -36.49
C SER A 419 3.98 -44.11 -37.29
N GLU A 420 4.13 -45.06 -38.20
CA GLU A 420 5.24 -45.14 -39.17
C GLU A 420 5.04 -44.21 -40.38
N LYS A 421 3.88 -43.55 -40.50
CA LYS A 421 3.58 -42.58 -41.57
C LYS A 421 4.67 -41.50 -41.64
N LYS A 422 5.21 -41.26 -42.85
CA LYS A 422 6.13 -40.13 -43.11
C LYS A 422 5.41 -38.80 -42.85
N VAL A 423 6.12 -37.85 -42.26
CA VAL A 423 5.57 -36.51 -41.99
C VAL A 423 5.41 -35.77 -43.31
N ASP A 424 4.22 -35.26 -43.58
CA ASP A 424 3.90 -34.56 -44.82
C ASP A 424 4.62 -33.20 -44.84
N GLU A 425 5.09 -32.76 -46.01
CA GLU A 425 5.90 -31.52 -46.14
C GLU A 425 5.12 -30.28 -45.67
N ASP A 426 3.81 -30.26 -45.90
CA ASP A 426 2.88 -29.19 -45.53
C ASP A 426 2.57 -29.11 -44.03
N THR A 427 3.04 -30.06 -43.22
CA THR A 427 2.80 -30.06 -41.77
C THR A 427 3.44 -28.83 -41.13
N PRO A 428 2.70 -28.05 -40.32
CA PRO A 428 3.23 -26.88 -39.64
C PRO A 428 4.53 -27.16 -38.88
N THR A 429 5.46 -26.22 -38.96
CA THR A 429 6.79 -26.39 -38.35
C THR A 429 6.74 -26.54 -36.83
N SER A 430 5.73 -25.94 -36.18
CA SER A 430 5.47 -26.07 -34.74
C SER A 430 5.10 -27.51 -34.36
N GLU A 431 4.17 -28.11 -35.10
CA GLU A 431 3.73 -29.50 -34.91
C GLU A 431 4.84 -30.50 -35.20
N ARG A 432 5.65 -30.27 -36.23
CA ARG A 432 6.84 -31.10 -36.52
C ARG A 432 7.83 -31.08 -35.35
N LYS A 433 8.06 -29.91 -34.76
CA LYS A 433 8.91 -29.76 -33.57
C LYS A 433 8.33 -30.48 -32.35
N LEU A 434 7.02 -30.40 -32.15
CA LEU A 434 6.33 -31.11 -31.09
C LEU A 434 6.44 -32.63 -31.29
N LEU A 435 6.11 -33.14 -32.47
CA LEU A 435 6.22 -34.57 -32.80
C LEU A 435 7.64 -35.11 -32.55
N ASN A 436 8.68 -34.35 -32.94
CA ASN A 436 10.06 -34.73 -32.70
C ASN A 436 10.41 -34.78 -31.20
N LEU A 437 9.91 -33.81 -30.41
CA LEU A 437 10.04 -33.82 -28.95
C LEU A 437 9.38 -35.08 -28.36
N LEU A 438 8.14 -35.36 -28.76
CA LEU A 438 7.37 -36.52 -28.31
C LEU A 438 8.14 -37.82 -28.62
N LYS A 439 8.57 -38.01 -29.86
CA LYS A 439 9.34 -39.20 -30.30
C LYS A 439 10.65 -39.36 -29.53
N THR A 440 11.41 -38.27 -29.35
CA THR A 440 12.70 -38.29 -28.64
C THR A 440 12.54 -38.65 -27.17
N LYS A 441 11.54 -38.08 -26.49
CA LYS A 441 11.27 -38.37 -25.07
C LYS A 441 10.68 -39.76 -24.88
N ALA A 442 9.90 -40.24 -25.84
CA ALA A 442 9.32 -41.58 -25.84
C ALA A 442 10.28 -42.68 -26.30
N LYS A 443 11.40 -42.33 -26.95
CA LYS A 443 12.25 -43.27 -27.70
C LYS A 443 11.45 -44.07 -28.74
N SER A 444 10.48 -43.41 -29.38
CA SER A 444 9.55 -43.99 -30.36
C SER A 444 8.70 -45.18 -29.87
N LYS A 445 8.61 -45.41 -28.54
CA LYS A 445 7.73 -46.42 -27.95
C LYS A 445 6.45 -45.77 -27.42
N PRO A 446 5.34 -46.53 -27.27
CA PRO A 446 4.14 -46.02 -26.60
C PRO A 446 4.48 -45.46 -25.22
N ILE A 447 3.99 -44.26 -24.92
CA ILE A 447 4.25 -43.58 -23.65
C ILE A 447 2.99 -42.88 -23.16
N THR A 448 2.78 -42.89 -21.84
CA THR A 448 1.66 -42.16 -21.25
C THR A 448 1.98 -40.67 -21.08
N LEU A 449 0.96 -39.82 -21.17
CA LEU A 449 1.09 -38.36 -21.06
C LEU A 449 1.71 -37.96 -19.72
N HIS A 450 1.36 -38.65 -18.62
CA HIS A 450 2.00 -38.44 -17.32
C HIS A 450 3.50 -38.77 -17.31
N LYS A 451 3.92 -39.90 -17.88
CA LYS A 451 5.36 -40.25 -17.97
C LYS A 451 6.12 -39.25 -18.84
N LEU A 452 5.47 -38.71 -19.85
CA LEU A 452 6.02 -37.66 -20.70
C LEU A 452 6.17 -36.34 -19.93
N GLU A 453 5.13 -35.92 -19.21
CA GLU A 453 5.14 -34.78 -18.28
C GLU A 453 6.31 -34.89 -17.29
N GLU A 454 6.47 -36.05 -16.65
CA GLU A 454 7.55 -36.32 -15.69
C GLU A 454 8.94 -36.17 -16.33
N LYS A 455 9.13 -36.70 -17.55
CA LYS A 455 10.39 -36.59 -18.31
C LYS A 455 10.69 -35.15 -18.75
N ILE A 456 9.67 -34.33 -18.97
CA ILE A 456 9.81 -32.90 -19.27
C ILE A 456 10.21 -32.14 -18.01
N ARG A 457 9.56 -32.44 -16.88
CA ARG A 457 9.82 -31.81 -15.58
C ARG A 457 11.22 -32.14 -15.03
N LYS A 458 11.74 -33.35 -15.27
CA LYS A 458 13.10 -33.76 -14.84
C LYS A 458 14.24 -32.93 -15.46
N LYS A 459 14.03 -32.23 -16.58
CA LYS A 459 15.07 -31.42 -17.25
C LYS A 459 14.56 -30.01 -17.59
N PRO A 460 14.32 -29.15 -16.58
CA PRO A 460 13.63 -27.86 -16.75
C PRO A 460 14.35 -26.92 -17.72
N SER A 461 15.69 -26.89 -17.70
CA SER A 461 16.49 -26.04 -18.61
C SER A 461 16.28 -26.39 -20.09
N SER A 462 16.24 -27.69 -20.42
CA SER A 462 16.00 -28.17 -21.78
C SER A 462 14.57 -27.89 -22.23
N SER A 463 13.59 -28.09 -21.34
CA SER A 463 12.17 -27.87 -21.60
C SER A 463 11.87 -26.38 -21.81
N ARG A 464 12.47 -25.50 -21.02
CA ARG A 464 12.38 -24.04 -21.19
C ARG A 464 12.95 -23.59 -22.53
N ARG A 465 14.13 -24.10 -22.90
CA ARG A 465 14.80 -23.73 -24.17
C ARG A 465 13.96 -24.19 -25.36
N TRP A 466 13.45 -25.42 -25.30
CA TRP A 466 12.54 -25.95 -26.33
C TRP A 466 11.25 -25.13 -26.41
N PHE A 467 10.61 -24.82 -25.29
CA PHE A 467 9.35 -24.07 -25.27
C PHE A 467 9.53 -22.65 -25.82
N LYS A 468 10.63 -21.96 -25.46
CA LYS A 468 10.97 -20.65 -26.04
C LYS A 468 11.18 -20.73 -27.56
N ASP A 469 11.85 -21.78 -28.03
CA ASP A 469 12.09 -21.99 -29.47
C ASP A 469 10.81 -22.35 -30.24
N TRP A 470 9.93 -23.16 -29.65
CA TRP A 470 8.60 -23.45 -30.19
C TRP A 470 7.75 -22.18 -30.32
N LYS A 471 7.65 -21.37 -29.25
CA LYS A 471 6.95 -20.06 -29.31
C LYS A 471 7.52 -19.14 -30.40
N LYS A 472 8.85 -19.07 -30.52
CA LYS A 472 9.51 -18.29 -31.58
C LYS A 472 9.16 -18.78 -32.98
N THR A 473 9.02 -20.10 -33.15
CA THR A 473 8.66 -20.71 -34.43
C THR A 473 7.24 -20.35 -34.84
N VAL A 474 6.29 -20.48 -33.90
CA VAL A 474 4.88 -20.10 -34.12
C VAL A 474 4.76 -18.61 -34.41
N LYS A 475 5.49 -17.77 -33.67
CA LYS A 475 5.52 -16.33 -33.93
C LYS A 475 6.06 -16.00 -35.32
N LYS A 476 7.14 -16.67 -35.76
CA LYS A 476 7.70 -16.50 -37.11
C LYS A 476 6.72 -16.93 -38.20
N ASP A 477 5.93 -17.98 -37.97
CA ASP A 477 4.85 -18.39 -38.88
C ASP A 477 3.71 -17.35 -38.93
N ALA A 478 3.33 -16.78 -37.79
CA ALA A 478 2.33 -15.70 -37.76
C ALA A 478 2.84 -14.42 -38.46
N GLU A 479 4.12 -14.12 -38.33
CA GLU A 479 4.80 -12.99 -39.00
C GLU A 479 4.92 -13.22 -40.52
N SER A 480 5.29 -14.43 -40.97
CA SER A 480 5.38 -14.75 -42.42
C SER A 480 4.02 -14.69 -43.13
N ARG A 481 2.92 -14.87 -42.38
CA ARG A 481 1.54 -14.73 -42.86
C ARG A 481 1.02 -13.29 -42.85
N GLU A 482 1.82 -12.35 -42.36
CA GLU A 482 1.52 -10.92 -42.24
C GLU A 482 0.33 -10.62 -41.31
N PHE A 483 0.19 -11.35 -40.20
CA PHE A 483 -0.92 -11.11 -39.26
C PHE A 483 -0.75 -9.83 -38.44
N PHE A 484 0.47 -9.42 -38.18
CA PHE A 484 0.79 -8.26 -37.34
C PHE A 484 1.57 -7.22 -38.13
N ASP A 485 1.28 -5.95 -37.89
CA ASP A 485 2.03 -4.83 -38.44
C ASP A 485 3.43 -4.76 -37.81
N LYS A 486 4.36 -4.11 -38.51
CA LYS A 486 5.71 -3.85 -37.98
C LYS A 486 5.60 -3.05 -36.70
N ALA A 487 6.54 -3.25 -35.76
CA ALA A 487 6.58 -2.56 -34.47
C ALA A 487 6.99 -1.06 -34.57
N THR A 488 6.62 -0.38 -35.67
CA THR A 488 6.98 1.00 -35.99
C THR A 488 6.58 1.96 -34.86
N GLY A 489 5.37 1.79 -34.30
CA GLY A 489 4.90 2.62 -33.19
C GLY A 489 5.77 2.52 -31.93
N VAL A 490 6.39 1.36 -31.67
CA VAL A 490 7.29 1.17 -30.51
C VAL A 490 8.57 1.97 -30.69
N TRP A 491 9.15 1.94 -31.91
CA TRP A 491 10.35 2.70 -32.22
C TRP A 491 10.11 4.21 -32.22
N VAL A 492 8.98 4.65 -32.76
CA VAL A 492 8.57 6.07 -32.70
C VAL A 492 8.40 6.51 -31.26
N PHE A 493 7.70 5.72 -30.43
CA PHE A 493 7.52 6.04 -29.01
C PHE A 493 8.87 6.10 -28.28
N LEU A 494 9.75 5.13 -28.48
CA LEU A 494 11.10 5.10 -27.90
C LEU A 494 11.93 6.33 -28.31
N ALA A 495 11.90 6.69 -29.59
CA ALA A 495 12.62 7.88 -30.06
C ALA A 495 12.06 9.15 -29.41
N THR A 496 10.74 9.32 -29.37
CA THR A 496 10.10 10.49 -28.74
C THR A 496 10.35 10.56 -27.24
N SER A 497 10.35 9.43 -26.53
CA SER A 497 10.59 9.41 -25.08
C SER A 497 12.05 9.70 -24.72
N ILE A 498 13.01 9.26 -25.53
CA ILE A 498 14.42 9.63 -25.40
C ILE A 498 14.58 11.15 -25.58
N VAL A 499 13.98 11.73 -26.62
CA VAL A 499 14.05 13.18 -26.87
C VAL A 499 13.44 13.97 -25.70
N ILE A 500 12.26 13.58 -25.21
CA ILE A 500 11.64 14.20 -24.04
C ILE A 500 12.57 14.10 -22.82
N THR A 501 13.16 12.94 -22.57
CA THR A 501 14.05 12.75 -21.41
C THR A 501 15.32 13.60 -21.50
N ILE A 502 15.92 13.73 -22.69
CA ILE A 502 17.10 14.58 -22.92
C ILE A 502 16.76 16.06 -22.73
N VAL A 503 15.61 16.53 -23.23
CA VAL A 503 15.19 17.93 -23.07
C VAL A 503 15.00 18.27 -21.58
N PHE A 504 14.37 17.38 -20.82
CA PHE A 504 14.14 17.60 -19.39
C PHE A 504 15.41 17.41 -18.55
N PHE A 505 16.41 16.66 -19.03
CA PHE A 505 17.71 16.54 -18.37
C PHE A 505 18.41 17.90 -18.20
N ILE A 506 18.27 18.81 -19.17
CA ILE A 506 18.89 20.15 -19.14
C ILE A 506 18.40 20.97 -17.93
N TYR A 507 17.16 20.73 -17.49
CA TYR A 507 16.48 21.54 -16.47
C TYR A 507 16.31 20.82 -15.12
N ASN A 508 16.79 19.58 -14.98
CA ASN A 508 16.58 18.77 -13.79
C ASN A 508 17.90 18.21 -13.23
N SER A 509 17.85 17.70 -12.00
CA SER A 509 19.00 17.02 -11.40
C SER A 509 19.30 15.67 -12.05
N ILE A 510 20.54 15.21 -11.90
CA ILE A 510 21.00 13.89 -12.34
C ILE A 510 20.14 12.75 -11.77
N ILE A 511 19.64 12.88 -10.54
CA ILE A 511 18.80 11.85 -9.90
C ILE A 511 17.46 11.70 -10.64
N SER A 512 16.83 12.82 -11.01
CA SER A 512 15.57 12.82 -11.78
C SER A 512 15.72 12.11 -13.13
N PHE A 513 16.87 12.26 -13.78
CA PHE A 513 17.18 11.59 -15.04
C PHE A 513 17.15 10.06 -14.94
N PHE A 514 17.73 9.49 -13.88
CA PHE A 514 17.71 8.03 -13.69
C PHE A 514 16.30 7.52 -13.40
N VAL A 515 15.54 8.23 -12.56
CA VAL A 515 14.15 7.86 -12.22
C VAL A 515 13.27 7.89 -13.47
N THR A 516 13.36 8.95 -14.27
CA THR A 516 12.58 9.10 -15.50
C THR A 516 13.05 8.15 -16.60
N GLY A 517 14.34 7.83 -16.66
CA GLY A 517 14.89 6.79 -17.55
C GLY A 517 14.33 5.39 -17.22
N ILE A 518 14.22 5.04 -15.94
CA ILE A 518 13.58 3.79 -15.50
C ILE A 518 12.09 3.78 -15.91
N LEU A 519 11.38 4.89 -15.68
CA LEU A 519 9.98 5.04 -16.09
C LEU A 519 9.81 4.81 -17.60
N VAL A 520 10.63 5.45 -18.44
CA VAL A 520 10.59 5.27 -19.89
C VAL A 520 10.86 3.82 -20.28
N TYR A 521 11.85 3.17 -19.67
CA TYR A 521 12.13 1.77 -19.92
C TYR A 521 10.93 0.87 -19.61
N VAL A 522 10.29 1.07 -18.45
CA VAL A 522 9.09 0.30 -18.08
C VAL A 522 7.95 0.56 -19.04
N LEU A 523 7.69 1.81 -19.42
CA LEU A 523 6.66 2.17 -20.40
C LEU A 523 6.92 1.52 -21.76
N VAL A 524 8.16 1.52 -22.24
CA VAL A 524 8.54 0.87 -23.51
C VAL A 524 8.31 -0.64 -23.43
N VAL A 525 8.70 -1.30 -22.34
CA VAL A 525 8.46 -2.75 -22.15
C VAL A 525 6.96 -3.04 -22.16
N LEU A 526 6.15 -2.27 -21.44
CA LEU A 526 4.69 -2.43 -21.40
C LEU A 526 4.04 -2.21 -22.77
N PHE A 527 4.44 -1.15 -23.47
CA PHE A 527 3.81 -0.74 -24.73
C PHE A 527 4.30 -1.55 -25.94
N SER A 528 5.44 -2.24 -25.82
CA SER A 528 5.97 -3.13 -26.87
C SER A 528 5.00 -4.26 -27.27
N GLY A 529 4.10 -4.65 -26.37
CA GLY A 529 3.04 -5.62 -26.64
C GLY A 529 1.75 -4.99 -27.20
N ILE A 530 1.48 -3.73 -26.88
CA ILE A 530 0.19 -3.08 -27.19
C ILE A 530 0.21 -2.39 -28.56
N LEU A 531 1.33 -1.77 -28.92
CA LEU A 531 1.42 -0.93 -30.13
C LEU A 531 1.39 -1.70 -31.46
N PRO A 532 1.88 -2.94 -31.58
CA PRO A 532 1.73 -3.71 -32.81
C PRO A 532 0.27 -4.15 -33.02
N LYS A 533 -0.47 -3.47 -33.90
CA LYS A 533 -1.81 -3.88 -34.31
C LYS A 533 -1.79 -5.08 -35.26
N ARG A 534 -2.94 -5.76 -35.37
CA ARG A 534 -3.19 -6.71 -36.46
C ARG A 534 -3.26 -5.96 -37.79
N THR A 535 -2.78 -6.58 -38.86
CA THR A 535 -2.98 -6.07 -40.23
C THR A 535 -4.46 -6.19 -40.62
N ILE A 536 -4.86 -5.61 -41.76
CA ILE A 536 -6.22 -5.78 -42.30
C ILE A 536 -6.53 -7.28 -42.47
N LYS A 537 -5.61 -8.02 -43.09
CA LYS A 537 -5.70 -9.48 -43.26
C LYS A 537 -5.77 -10.21 -41.92
N GLY A 538 -4.88 -9.90 -40.99
CA GLY A 538 -4.87 -10.49 -39.64
C GLY A 538 -6.18 -10.25 -38.89
N THR A 539 -6.78 -9.08 -39.05
CA THR A 539 -8.07 -8.72 -38.41
C THR A 539 -9.22 -9.52 -39.00
N VAL A 540 -9.29 -9.67 -40.32
CA VAL A 540 -10.31 -10.52 -40.98
C VAL A 540 -10.19 -11.97 -40.53
N HIS A 541 -8.96 -12.51 -40.49
CA HIS A 541 -8.74 -13.88 -40.05
C HIS A 541 -9.09 -14.06 -38.57
N TYR A 542 -8.74 -13.10 -37.72
CA TYR A 542 -9.12 -13.08 -36.31
C TYR A 542 -10.65 -13.10 -36.15
N LEU A 543 -11.38 -12.27 -36.89
CA LEU A 543 -12.85 -12.24 -36.84
C LEU A 543 -13.48 -13.56 -37.28
N ARG A 544 -12.95 -14.21 -38.33
CA ARG A 544 -13.40 -15.56 -38.77
C ARG A 544 -13.21 -16.59 -37.66
N TRP A 545 -12.04 -16.61 -37.00
CA TRP A 545 -11.78 -17.49 -35.86
C TRP A 545 -12.66 -17.16 -34.64
N MET A 546 -12.98 -15.89 -34.40
CA MET A 546 -13.94 -15.49 -33.35
C MET A 546 -15.37 -15.87 -33.66
N ASN A 547 -15.77 -15.86 -34.93
CA ASN A 547 -17.08 -16.36 -35.33
C ASN A 547 -17.17 -17.89 -35.25
N LEU A 548 -16.08 -18.62 -35.52
CA LEU A 548 -15.99 -20.05 -35.21
C LEU A 548 -16.11 -20.27 -33.69
N LYS A 549 -15.38 -19.51 -32.88
CA LYS A 549 -15.47 -19.59 -31.41
C LYS A 549 -16.91 -19.39 -30.92
N LYS A 550 -17.61 -18.37 -31.43
CA LYS A 550 -19.03 -18.11 -31.13
C LYS A 550 -19.92 -19.29 -31.55
N PHE A 551 -19.66 -19.90 -32.71
CA PHE A 551 -20.41 -21.08 -33.18
C PHE A 551 -20.21 -22.26 -32.22
N LEU A 552 -18.98 -22.50 -31.78
CA LEU A 552 -18.65 -23.58 -30.84
C LEU A 552 -19.20 -23.34 -29.42
N GLU A 553 -19.35 -22.07 -29.02
CA GLU A 553 -20.00 -21.68 -27.75
C GLU A 553 -21.53 -21.82 -27.83
N ASP A 554 -22.13 -21.62 -29.00
CA ASP A 554 -23.57 -21.75 -29.22
C ASP A 554 -23.98 -23.23 -29.34
N PHE A 555 -24.17 -23.82 -28.17
CA PHE A 555 -24.56 -25.21 -27.98
C PHE A 555 -25.80 -25.62 -28.81
N SER A 556 -26.76 -24.71 -29.02
CA SER A 556 -28.00 -25.01 -29.75
C SER A 556 -27.78 -25.31 -31.23
N GLN A 557 -26.78 -24.65 -31.83
CA GLN A 557 -26.38 -24.89 -33.22
C GLN A 557 -25.46 -26.12 -33.32
N LEU A 558 -24.62 -26.33 -32.30
CA LEU A 558 -23.66 -27.43 -32.28
C LEU A 558 -24.34 -28.79 -32.11
N GLU A 559 -25.42 -28.90 -31.34
CA GLU A 559 -26.22 -30.14 -31.22
C GLU A 559 -26.88 -30.58 -32.54
N ARG A 560 -27.06 -29.66 -33.50
CA ARG A 560 -27.67 -29.94 -34.82
C ARG A 560 -26.68 -30.49 -35.84
N MET A 561 -25.39 -30.53 -35.51
CA MET A 561 -24.35 -31.09 -36.38
C MET A 561 -24.55 -32.61 -36.54
N PRO A 562 -24.47 -33.15 -37.77
CA PRO A 562 -24.63 -34.57 -37.98
C PRO A 562 -23.49 -35.35 -37.31
N PRO A 563 -23.79 -36.49 -36.66
CA PRO A 563 -22.76 -37.35 -36.05
C PRO A 563 -21.80 -37.94 -37.09
N ASP A 564 -22.25 -38.09 -38.33
CA ASP A 564 -21.47 -38.64 -39.44
C ASP A 564 -20.29 -37.75 -39.88
N ALA A 565 -20.30 -36.46 -39.50
CA ALA A 565 -19.24 -35.51 -39.77
C ALA A 565 -18.07 -35.63 -38.78
N VAL A 566 -17.57 -36.86 -38.58
CA VAL A 566 -16.52 -37.20 -37.59
C VAL A 566 -15.26 -36.34 -37.76
N VAL A 567 -14.82 -36.17 -39.01
CA VAL A 567 -13.64 -35.37 -39.34
C VAL A 567 -13.81 -33.92 -38.89
N LEU A 568 -15.03 -33.39 -38.93
CA LEU A 568 -15.33 -32.03 -38.51
C LEU A 568 -15.39 -31.91 -36.98
N TRP A 569 -15.95 -32.90 -36.30
CA TRP A 569 -15.94 -33.00 -34.83
C TRP A 569 -14.53 -33.11 -34.25
N GLU A 570 -13.66 -33.92 -34.89
CA GLU A 570 -12.24 -34.00 -34.54
C GLU A 570 -11.56 -32.63 -34.67
N LYS A 571 -11.79 -31.92 -35.79
CA LYS A 571 -11.29 -30.55 -35.99
C LYS A 571 -11.86 -29.55 -34.97
N TYR A 572 -13.13 -29.67 -34.58
CA TYR A 572 -13.72 -28.81 -33.57
C TYR A 572 -13.04 -28.97 -32.22
N LEU A 573 -12.77 -30.19 -31.77
CA LEU A 573 -12.05 -30.42 -30.52
C LEU A 573 -10.64 -29.83 -30.54
N VAL A 574 -9.91 -29.98 -31.65
CA VAL A 574 -8.58 -29.39 -31.87
C VAL A 574 -8.61 -27.89 -31.64
N TYR A 575 -9.46 -27.18 -32.39
CA TYR A 575 -9.52 -25.71 -32.33
C TYR A 575 -10.23 -25.21 -31.07
N ALA A 576 -11.24 -25.91 -30.54
CA ALA A 576 -11.90 -25.56 -29.29
C ALA A 576 -10.91 -25.60 -28.11
N THR A 577 -9.98 -26.54 -28.11
CA THR A 577 -8.89 -26.60 -27.13
C THR A 577 -7.98 -25.37 -27.23
N ALA A 578 -7.65 -24.92 -28.45
CA ALA A 578 -6.85 -23.71 -28.67
C ALA A 578 -7.60 -22.41 -28.35
N LEU A 579 -8.92 -22.39 -28.58
CA LEU A 579 -9.82 -21.24 -28.35
C LEU A 579 -10.33 -21.15 -26.90
N GLY A 580 -10.10 -22.19 -26.08
CA GLY A 580 -10.55 -22.26 -24.69
C GLY A 580 -12.03 -22.55 -24.49
N VAL A 581 -12.67 -23.20 -25.47
CA VAL A 581 -14.11 -23.56 -25.50
C VAL A 581 -14.31 -25.07 -25.71
N SER A 582 -13.33 -25.89 -25.31
CA SER A 582 -13.39 -27.35 -25.47
C SER A 582 -14.55 -27.98 -24.72
N ARG A 583 -14.89 -27.46 -23.54
CA ARG A 583 -15.94 -28.01 -22.67
C ARG A 583 -17.33 -27.95 -23.33
N GLU A 584 -17.63 -26.88 -24.03
CA GLU A 584 -18.89 -26.65 -24.74
C GLU A 584 -19.05 -27.66 -25.88
N VAL A 585 -17.97 -27.85 -26.65
CA VAL A 585 -17.90 -28.85 -27.72
C VAL A 585 -18.03 -30.27 -27.18
N GLU A 586 -17.30 -30.58 -26.11
CA GLU A 586 -17.36 -31.89 -25.45
C GLU A 586 -18.78 -32.26 -25.01
N LYS A 587 -19.50 -31.33 -24.38
CA LYS A 587 -20.89 -31.56 -23.97
C LYS A 587 -21.81 -31.82 -25.15
N ALA A 588 -21.62 -31.08 -26.25
CA ALA A 588 -22.43 -31.26 -27.45
C ALA A 588 -22.15 -32.62 -28.07
N MET A 589 -20.88 -33.02 -28.11
CA MET A 589 -20.45 -34.35 -28.55
C MET A 589 -21.05 -35.45 -27.68
N ASP A 590 -20.89 -35.39 -26.35
CA ASP A 590 -21.45 -36.38 -25.43
C ASP A 590 -22.95 -36.59 -25.70
N ARG A 591 -23.71 -35.53 -25.99
CA ARG A 591 -25.16 -35.59 -26.25
C ARG A 591 -25.55 -36.07 -27.64
N VAL A 592 -24.75 -35.75 -28.66
CA VAL A 592 -24.96 -36.21 -30.03
C VAL A 592 -24.58 -37.68 -30.16
N PHE A 593 -23.42 -38.08 -29.63
CA PHE A 593 -22.91 -39.45 -29.72
C PHE A 593 -23.58 -40.41 -28.73
N SER A 594 -24.12 -39.95 -27.59
CA SER A 594 -24.90 -40.82 -26.68
C SER A 594 -26.19 -41.36 -27.30
N LYS A 595 -26.72 -40.68 -28.34
CA LYS A 595 -27.95 -41.09 -29.04
C LYS A 595 -27.71 -42.20 -30.06
N LEU A 596 -26.46 -42.50 -30.40
CA LEU A 596 -26.11 -43.50 -31.40
C LEU A 596 -26.08 -44.92 -30.79
N PRO A 597 -26.62 -45.93 -31.48
CA PRO A 597 -26.49 -47.32 -31.05
C PRO A 597 -25.02 -47.76 -31.02
N GLU A 598 -24.69 -48.65 -30.08
CA GLU A 598 -23.31 -49.06 -29.76
C GLU A 598 -22.53 -49.62 -30.96
N SER A 599 -23.23 -50.25 -31.91
CA SER A 599 -22.68 -50.77 -33.17
C SER A 599 -22.28 -49.71 -34.20
N SER A 600 -22.78 -48.47 -34.07
CA SER A 600 -22.49 -47.33 -34.96
C SER A 600 -21.46 -46.36 -34.37
N ARG A 601 -20.87 -46.69 -33.22
CA ARG A 601 -19.92 -45.82 -32.51
C ARG A 601 -18.58 -45.75 -33.26
N ILE A 602 -18.31 -44.56 -33.79
CA ILE A 602 -17.18 -44.29 -34.69
C ILE A 602 -15.86 -44.22 -33.90
N VAL A 603 -14.77 -44.72 -34.50
CA VAL A 603 -13.42 -44.64 -33.94
C VAL A 603 -12.81 -43.28 -34.25
N MET A 604 -12.47 -42.49 -33.23
CA MET A 604 -11.78 -41.21 -33.38
C MET A 604 -10.31 -41.31 -32.93
N TYR A 605 -9.47 -40.41 -33.47
CA TYR A 605 -8.05 -40.26 -33.09
C TYR A 605 -7.23 -41.57 -33.11
N GLY A 606 -7.58 -42.50 -34.01
CA GLY A 606 -6.83 -43.73 -34.26
C GLY A 606 -6.88 -44.79 -33.14
N GLY A 607 -7.86 -44.73 -32.24
CA GLY A 607 -8.00 -45.76 -31.20
C GLY A 607 -9.07 -45.55 -30.13
N ILE A 608 -9.80 -44.42 -30.14
CA ILE A 608 -10.85 -44.13 -29.16
C ILE A 608 -12.19 -44.60 -29.72
N THR A 609 -12.83 -45.55 -29.04
CA THR A 609 -14.19 -46.00 -29.40
C THR A 609 -15.24 -45.03 -28.86
N GLY A 610 -16.44 -45.01 -29.45
CA GLY A 610 -17.49 -44.08 -29.00
C GLY A 610 -17.95 -44.28 -27.55
N SER A 611 -17.70 -45.44 -26.91
CA SER A 611 -17.94 -45.63 -25.46
C SER A 611 -16.84 -44.99 -24.60
N GLU A 612 -15.59 -45.04 -25.05
CA GLU A 612 -14.45 -44.37 -24.40
C GLU A 612 -14.46 -42.85 -24.58
N MET A 613 -15.21 -42.37 -25.57
CA MET A 613 -15.41 -40.96 -25.89
C MET A 613 -16.20 -40.21 -24.81
N ILE A 614 -17.10 -40.88 -24.11
CA ILE A 614 -17.89 -40.26 -23.04
C ILE A 614 -16.94 -39.77 -21.94
N GLY A 615 -16.94 -38.45 -21.71
CA GLY A 615 -16.01 -37.82 -20.78
C GLY A 615 -14.53 -37.94 -21.17
N PHE A 616 -14.21 -38.27 -22.43
CA PHE A 616 -12.84 -38.22 -22.95
C PHE A 616 -12.30 -36.80 -22.85
N GLY A 617 -13.04 -35.83 -23.37
CA GLY A 617 -12.55 -34.46 -23.46
C GLY A 617 -12.31 -33.83 -22.09
N SER A 618 -13.21 -34.02 -21.11
CA SER A 618 -13.02 -33.45 -19.77
C SER A 618 -11.78 -34.03 -19.08
N ALA A 619 -11.55 -35.34 -19.24
CA ALA A 619 -10.35 -36.02 -18.76
C ALA A 619 -9.10 -35.57 -19.53
N PHE A 620 -9.17 -35.44 -20.85
CA PHE A 620 -8.08 -35.03 -21.73
C PHE A 620 -7.67 -33.58 -21.51
N SER A 621 -8.64 -32.66 -21.42
CA SER A 621 -8.47 -31.26 -21.03
C SER A 621 -7.77 -31.15 -19.67
N SER A 622 -8.18 -31.95 -18.68
CA SER A 622 -7.51 -31.97 -17.37
C SER A 622 -6.06 -32.48 -17.46
N ALA A 623 -5.82 -33.54 -18.24
CA ALA A 623 -4.49 -34.12 -18.45
C ALA A 623 -3.59 -33.13 -19.20
N GLY A 624 -4.19 -32.39 -20.12
CA GLY A 624 -3.57 -31.33 -20.89
C GLY A 624 -3.15 -30.13 -20.07
N LEU A 625 -3.94 -29.70 -19.08
CA LEU A 625 -3.53 -28.65 -18.15
C LEU A 625 -2.29 -29.04 -17.33
N ALA A 626 -2.23 -30.28 -16.85
CA ALA A 626 -1.05 -30.79 -16.14
C ALA A 626 0.17 -30.85 -17.07
N PHE A 627 -0.01 -31.36 -18.29
CA PHE A 627 1.04 -31.41 -19.30
C PHE A 627 1.56 -30.02 -19.69
N ALA A 628 0.67 -29.07 -19.97
CA ALA A 628 1.01 -27.68 -20.26
C ALA A 628 1.78 -27.02 -19.10
N SER A 629 1.35 -27.26 -17.85
CA SER A 629 2.01 -26.72 -16.65
C SER A 629 3.47 -27.21 -16.47
N SER A 630 3.84 -28.36 -17.05
CA SER A 630 5.22 -28.85 -17.04
C SER A 630 6.17 -27.97 -17.87
N PHE A 631 5.63 -27.23 -18.84
CA PHE A 631 6.37 -26.20 -19.58
C PHE A 631 6.32 -24.84 -18.87
N ALA A 632 5.19 -24.50 -18.23
CA ALA A 632 5.01 -23.27 -17.44
C ALA A 632 6.01 -23.15 -16.29
N SER A 633 6.11 -24.21 -15.48
CA SER A 633 7.01 -24.31 -14.33
C SER A 633 8.49 -24.25 -14.70
N ALA A 634 8.83 -24.59 -15.95
CA ALA A 634 10.19 -24.43 -16.48
C ALA A 634 10.49 -22.99 -16.93
N SER A 635 9.44 -22.17 -17.16
CA SER A 635 9.55 -20.82 -17.73
C SER A 635 9.63 -19.69 -16.70
N SER A 636 9.28 -19.93 -15.43
CA SER A 636 9.35 -18.93 -14.36
C SER A 636 10.79 -18.44 -14.14
N THR A 637 10.98 -17.14 -14.26
CA THR A 637 12.25 -16.42 -14.07
C THR A 637 12.67 -16.36 -12.60
N SER A 638 13.95 -16.62 -12.35
CA SER A 638 14.68 -16.29 -11.13
C SER A 638 14.95 -14.77 -11.04
N GLY A 639 13.88 -13.98 -11.02
CA GLY A 639 13.93 -12.52 -10.92
C GLY A 639 12.52 -11.96 -10.84
N SER A 640 12.22 -11.27 -9.73
CA SER A 640 10.91 -10.85 -9.20
C SER A 640 10.17 -11.95 -8.41
N GLY A 641 10.03 -11.72 -7.11
CA GLY A 641 9.18 -12.53 -6.23
C GLY A 641 7.73 -12.34 -6.63
N GLY A 642 7.11 -13.40 -7.16
CA GLY A 642 5.71 -13.44 -7.52
C GLY A 642 4.90 -14.13 -6.43
N PHE A 643 3.94 -13.40 -5.86
CA PHE A 643 2.90 -13.95 -5.01
C PHE A 643 2.19 -15.11 -5.72
N GLY A 644 2.09 -16.25 -5.03
CA GLY A 644 1.35 -17.42 -5.50
C GLY A 644 -0.13 -17.10 -5.64
N GLY A 645 -0.61 -17.08 -6.89
CA GLY A 645 -2.04 -17.06 -7.19
C GLY A 645 -2.64 -18.43 -6.93
N GLY A 646 -3.15 -18.63 -5.72
CA GLY A 646 -4.02 -19.76 -5.37
C GLY A 646 -5.31 -19.71 -6.21
N GLY A 647 -5.69 -20.87 -6.75
CA GLY A 647 -6.90 -21.04 -7.55
C GLY A 647 -8.16 -20.73 -6.74
N GLY A 648 -8.88 -19.68 -7.12
CA GLY A 648 -10.24 -19.43 -6.67
C GLY A 648 -11.22 -20.23 -7.52
N GLY A 649 -11.76 -21.30 -6.94
CA GLY A 649 -12.91 -22.02 -7.49
C GLY A 649 -14.16 -21.15 -7.47
N GLY A 650 -14.78 -20.98 -8.63
CA GLY A 650 -16.08 -20.32 -8.76
C GLY A 650 -17.20 -21.24 -8.26
N GLY A 651 -17.77 -20.91 -7.11
CA GLY A 651 -19.07 -21.41 -6.67
C GLY A 651 -20.17 -20.48 -7.18
N GLY A 652 -20.87 -20.88 -8.23
CA GLY A 652 -22.11 -20.24 -8.65
C GLY A 652 -23.28 -20.78 -7.84
N GLY A 653 -23.81 -19.98 -6.92
CA GLY A 653 -25.08 -20.24 -6.26
C GLY A 653 -26.22 -19.78 -7.16
N GLY A 654 -27.03 -20.74 -7.61
CA GLY A 654 -28.19 -20.51 -8.47
C GLY A 654 -29.31 -19.75 -7.77
N GLY A 655 -29.97 -18.89 -8.53
CA GLY A 655 -31.31 -18.44 -8.20
C GLY A 655 -32.30 -19.59 -8.36
N GLY A 656 -33.12 -19.79 -7.35
CA GLY A 656 -34.36 -20.53 -7.41
C GLY A 656 -35.44 -19.65 -6.80
N GLY A 657 -36.39 -19.20 -7.61
CA GLY A 657 -37.66 -18.71 -7.12
C GLY A 657 -38.60 -19.90 -6.91
N VAL A 658 -39.43 -19.84 -5.87
CA VAL A 658 -40.88 -20.14 -5.82
C VAL A 658 -41.32 -20.08 -4.36
N GLY A 659 -42.43 -19.40 -4.07
CA GLY A 659 -43.03 -19.25 -2.74
C GLY A 659 -43.51 -17.84 -2.50
#